data_AF-A0A1H6T8V8-F1
#
_entry.id   AF-A0A1H6T8V8-F1
#
_cell.length_a   1.000
_cell.length_b   1.000
_cell.length_c   1.000
_cell.angle_alpha   90.00
_cell.angle_beta   90.00
_cell.angle_gamma   90.00
#
_symmetry.space_group_name_H-M   'P 1'
#
loop_
_entity.id
_entity.type
_entity.pdbx_description
1 polymer ?
#
loop_
_entity_poly.entity_id
_entity_poly.type
_entity_poly.pdbx_seq_one_letter_code
_entity_poly.pdbx_strand_id
1 'polypeptide(L)'
;MKLKRWGHSIRFLLAVLLVTASPGAWAVLCSDVFFKGADGDGLNAGVPLLTLPDFNAASYPALTAANPRAVSVSNSYWAGGTAPNGWILTAPSSGTARVYVKGDLFISNNAEINKWGKPQNLIIVVIGNLDIQNSSNTQLNALVYVTGNVTIGNNPSIAGGISAVGSLVQGNNVVYDSSAIAATDFGTLCDNPASVGQIDHYRFLHAANGLTCNPLDVTLQACADASCSRLYEGSVNLALSPTSWAPGNVVAFNSGQAALKLHGNAPGYVTLGVASAVPTANNTLQCSTADCRVLFHDSGFVFDVPHPLAAKEQTGIVLQAVRKDVTSQTCAPAFGPATRTLQFWSDYVDPGAGSMKVQVNDTAIGNSAASPTALPLVFDSEAKTQLKVRYDDAGKMRLNAQYVGTGVESGLIMLGSDEFVSRPYGLHISTPVDSTCSTASVAGCAALSLAGVPRAAGDSFPLTIRAVAWQADGEALTEAALRDNPTTPNFQLNGIALNSMLVEPSVASGGVAGTFYRHAADGTRQAALISYDHAQGASTTLQVGQSEVGIYRITATPPAGTYHTLTVSGGESALIGRFTPAYLGVTSTASLTPACGAFSYQGQPIGFAGGQPGIVITGYNRQGAVTQNYDRDPFWNWSTDPSQYPPTRQPYSFSSAGKPGLVSRLQTLGDEQALAVADSGAADGSRTFDWRAEGVRQADALLWQLPSPPTAEDLPFVLTAAGEHVALTLTGEQLTDEDGICYRGSDGSAATCQDFVHAFGGTEVRLGRLRIDAASGPENQALDLPYWLESWQDPGSGPVFGAAVGDSCSLAALGDVVLSGFTGDLLASHFPTPPGTLAAATGTPLPTGVIHLPAPNHKGSALASLSGLNGATPALPWLLFDWNGDGTAEAPSARATFGVLSSQRALIFRREVYR
;
A
#
# COMPACT_ATOMS: atom_id res chain seq x y z
N MET A 1 1.57 -32.39 59.04
CA MET A 1 2.95 -31.85 59.05
C MET A 1 2.85 -30.34 58.83
N LYS A 2 2.94 -29.40 59.78
CA LYS A 2 4.06 -29.02 60.70
C LYS A 2 5.40 -29.03 59.95
N LEU A 3 6.20 -27.96 59.84
CA LEU A 3 6.74 -26.98 60.83
C LEU A 3 7.11 -25.64 60.11
N LYS A 4 6.91 -24.43 60.68
CA LYS A 4 7.77 -23.65 61.64
C LYS A 4 9.22 -23.41 61.11
N ARG A 5 9.90 -22.26 61.26
CA ARG A 5 9.79 -21.06 62.12
C ARG A 5 10.89 -20.02 61.73
N TRP A 6 10.57 -18.72 61.90
CA TRP A 6 11.35 -17.61 62.52
C TRP A 6 12.63 -17.00 61.90
N GLY A 7 12.63 -15.66 61.87
CA GLY A 7 13.83 -14.80 61.96
C GLY A 7 13.51 -13.31 61.72
N HIS A 8 13.29 -12.53 62.79
CA HIS A 8 13.18 -11.06 62.76
C HIS A 8 14.53 -10.40 62.49
N SER A 9 14.55 -9.28 61.74
CA SER A 9 15.43 -8.12 61.99
C SER A 9 14.87 -6.87 61.30
N ILE A 10 14.81 -5.79 62.09
CA ILE A 10 14.26 -4.46 61.80
C ILE A 10 15.32 -3.60 61.07
N ARG A 11 14.92 -2.78 60.07
CA ARG A 11 15.35 -1.38 59.87
C ARG A 11 14.65 -0.67 58.69
N PHE A 12 13.87 0.34 59.07
CA PHE A 12 13.43 1.60 58.44
C PHE A 12 13.81 2.01 56.99
N LEU A 13 12.76 2.57 56.33
CA LEU A 13 12.67 3.76 55.46
C LEU A 13 12.95 3.69 53.93
N LEU A 14 12.01 4.33 53.22
CA LEU A 14 11.91 4.71 51.79
C LEU A 14 11.60 3.61 50.76
N ALA A 15 10.31 3.46 50.45
CA ALA A 15 9.85 3.01 49.13
C ALA A 15 9.20 4.20 48.43
N VAL A 16 9.98 4.81 47.55
CA VAL A 16 9.57 5.81 46.56
C VAL A 16 8.56 5.16 45.61
N LEU A 17 7.42 5.83 45.39
CA LEU A 17 6.49 5.48 44.31
C LEU A 17 7.25 5.51 42.98
N LEU A 18 7.42 4.36 42.33
CA LEU A 18 7.78 4.29 40.92
C LEU A 18 6.58 4.77 40.09
N VAL A 19 6.60 6.04 39.70
CA VAL A 19 5.87 6.52 38.52
C VAL A 19 6.72 6.11 37.32
N THR A 20 6.30 5.08 36.59
CA THR A 20 6.82 4.79 35.26
C THR A 20 6.28 5.83 34.29
N ALA A 21 6.90 7.00 34.28
CA ALA A 21 6.80 7.89 33.13
C ALA A 21 7.70 7.29 32.04
N SER A 22 7.11 6.85 30.94
CA SER A 22 7.85 6.69 29.69
C SER A 22 8.49 8.06 29.38
N PRO A 23 9.82 8.16 29.26
CA PRO A 23 10.40 9.39 28.77
C PRO A 23 9.90 9.54 27.33
N GLY A 24 9.08 10.58 27.08
CA GLY A 24 8.88 11.04 25.73
C GLY A 24 10.26 11.22 25.09
N ALA A 25 10.44 10.76 23.86
CA ALA A 25 11.69 10.98 23.15
C ALA A 25 11.85 12.49 22.90
N TRP A 26 12.54 13.18 23.81
CA TRP A 26 12.94 14.57 23.63
C TRP A 26 13.99 14.60 22.50
N ALA A 27 13.85 15.55 21.57
CA ALA A 27 14.92 15.82 20.62
C ALA A 27 16.15 16.36 21.38
N VAL A 28 17.33 15.80 21.11
CA VAL A 28 18.57 16.19 21.79
C VAL A 28 19.03 17.54 21.26
N LEU A 29 19.28 18.52 22.13
CA LEU A 29 19.82 19.81 21.75
C LEU A 29 21.31 19.71 21.44
N CYS A 30 21.79 20.45 20.44
CA CYS A 30 23.22 20.49 20.14
C CYS A 30 24.04 21.14 21.28
N SER A 31 23.41 21.95 22.13
CA SER A 31 24.03 22.46 23.37
C SER A 31 24.24 21.38 24.42
N ASP A 32 23.52 20.26 24.36
CA ASP A 32 23.69 19.13 25.29
C ASP A 32 24.75 18.14 24.80
N VAL A 33 25.11 18.24 23.51
CA VAL A 33 26.15 17.43 22.88
C VAL A 33 27.47 18.17 22.81
N PHE A 34 27.47 19.41 22.29
CA PHE A 34 28.65 20.25 22.15
C PHE A 34 28.53 21.41 23.14
N PHE A 35 29.16 21.27 24.31
CA PHE A 35 29.21 22.32 25.33
C PHE A 35 30.64 22.59 25.75
N LYS A 36 30.81 23.65 26.54
CA LYS A 36 32.08 23.97 27.20
C LYS A 36 32.25 23.00 28.39
N GLY A 37 33.24 22.13 28.31
CA GLY A 37 33.59 21.18 29.37
C GLY A 37 33.95 21.88 30.68
N ALA A 38 34.01 21.11 31.78
CA ALA A 38 34.27 21.63 33.13
C ALA A 38 35.61 22.38 33.24
N ASP A 39 36.61 21.94 32.48
CA ASP A 39 37.95 22.55 32.41
C ASP A 39 38.03 23.71 31.41
N GLY A 40 36.88 24.07 30.82
CA GLY A 40 36.75 25.12 29.83
C GLY A 40 37.20 24.74 28.42
N ASP A 41 37.53 23.47 28.21
CA ASP A 41 37.84 22.86 26.93
C ASP A 41 36.58 22.40 26.18
N GLY A 42 36.75 21.94 24.94
CA GLY A 42 35.65 21.51 24.07
C GLY A 42 35.40 20.01 24.12
N LEU A 43 35.76 19.35 25.23
CA LEU A 43 35.79 17.90 25.35
C LEU A 43 34.66 17.41 26.28
N ASN A 44 33.74 16.64 25.71
CA ASN A 44 32.54 16.21 26.42
C ASN A 44 32.44 14.67 26.38
N ALA A 45 32.37 14.02 27.54
CA ALA A 45 32.15 12.58 27.67
C ALA A 45 30.76 12.29 28.26
N GLY A 46 30.18 11.13 27.94
CA GLY A 46 28.86 10.75 28.43
C GLY A 46 27.71 11.61 27.88
N VAL A 47 27.87 12.17 26.68
CA VAL A 47 26.82 12.99 26.04
C VAL A 47 25.65 12.11 25.56
N PRO A 48 24.44 12.68 25.34
CA PRO A 48 23.31 11.90 24.84
C PRO A 48 23.57 11.24 23.48
N LEU A 49 22.92 10.10 23.25
CA LEU A 49 22.96 9.41 21.96
C LEU A 49 22.10 10.18 20.95
N LEU A 50 22.68 10.58 19.82
CA LEU A 50 21.98 11.23 18.72
C LEU A 50 21.30 10.22 17.80
N THR A 51 20.21 10.63 17.15
CA THR A 51 19.60 9.87 16.06
C THR A 51 20.46 10.02 14.81
N LEU A 52 21.27 9.01 14.51
CA LEU A 52 22.19 9.03 13.38
C LEU A 52 21.59 8.32 12.16
N PRO A 53 21.96 8.71 10.92
CA PRO A 53 21.56 7.99 9.72
C PRO A 53 22.01 6.52 9.80
N ASP A 54 21.09 5.59 9.55
CA ASP A 54 21.46 4.19 9.40
C ASP A 54 21.84 3.91 7.94
N PHE A 55 23.11 3.58 7.73
CA PHE A 55 23.66 3.21 6.43
C PHE A 55 24.50 1.94 6.52
N ASN A 56 24.57 1.17 5.44
CA ASN A 56 25.40 -0.04 5.40
C ASN A 56 26.89 0.36 5.19
N ALA A 57 27.74 0.11 6.18
CA ALA A 57 29.17 0.43 6.11
C ALA A 57 29.88 -0.29 4.94
N ALA A 58 29.45 -1.50 4.58
CA ALA A 58 30.05 -2.27 3.51
C ALA A 58 29.90 -1.63 2.11
N SER A 59 28.98 -0.67 1.97
CA SER A 59 28.75 0.07 0.73
C SER A 59 29.70 1.25 0.52
N TYR A 60 30.56 1.57 1.48
CA TYR A 60 31.43 2.75 1.47
C TYR A 60 32.91 2.37 1.63
N PRO A 61 33.84 3.18 1.09
CA PRO A 61 35.26 2.88 1.14
C PRO A 61 35.77 2.84 2.58
N ALA A 62 36.57 1.83 2.92
CA ALA A 62 37.31 1.77 4.17
C ALA A 62 38.52 2.71 4.14
N LEU A 63 38.85 3.28 5.29
CA LEU A 63 40.08 4.06 5.44
C LEU A 63 41.27 3.12 5.64
N THR A 64 42.23 3.21 4.73
CA THR A 64 43.49 2.48 4.82
C THR A 64 44.66 3.44 4.64
N ALA A 65 45.85 3.01 5.05
CA ALA A 65 47.07 3.79 4.84
C ALA A 65 47.38 4.06 3.35
N ALA A 66 46.72 3.36 2.42
CA ALA A 66 46.87 3.51 0.98
C ALA A 66 45.89 4.53 0.35
N ASN A 67 44.93 5.06 1.11
CA ASN A 67 43.97 6.04 0.60
C ASN A 67 44.68 7.34 0.16
N PRO A 68 44.07 8.12 -0.77
CA PRO A 68 44.62 9.42 -1.17
C PRO A 68 44.92 10.31 0.03
N ARG A 69 46.14 10.87 0.05
CA ARG A 69 46.59 11.71 1.16
C ARG A 69 45.79 13.00 1.30
N ALA A 70 45.18 13.51 0.23
CA ALA A 70 44.34 14.72 0.26
C ALA A 70 42.94 14.43 -0.30
N VAL A 71 41.91 14.78 0.47
CA VAL A 71 40.50 14.52 0.16
C VAL A 71 39.67 15.76 0.48
N SER A 72 38.89 16.24 -0.50
CA SER A 72 37.86 17.27 -0.26
C SER A 72 36.53 16.61 0.07
N VAL A 73 35.82 17.12 1.08
CA VAL A 73 34.57 16.51 1.59
C VAL A 73 33.38 17.45 1.53
N SER A 74 32.20 16.87 1.31
CA SER A 74 30.89 17.49 1.51
C SER A 74 30.06 16.62 2.47
N ASN A 75 28.94 16.03 2.04
CA ASN A 75 28.26 14.96 2.76
C ASN A 75 28.87 13.60 2.35
N SER A 76 29.86 13.14 3.11
CA SER A 76 30.69 11.98 2.76
C SER A 76 30.47 10.83 3.73
N TYR A 77 30.55 9.59 3.23
CA TYR A 77 30.35 8.37 4.00
C TYR A 77 31.56 7.44 3.82
N TRP A 78 32.04 6.86 4.92
CA TRP A 78 33.19 5.95 4.95
C TRP A 78 32.90 4.75 5.84
N ALA A 79 33.47 3.61 5.48
CA ALA A 79 33.70 2.55 6.45
C ALA A 79 34.88 2.94 7.35
N GLY A 80 34.85 2.52 8.61
CA GLY A 80 35.95 2.73 9.56
C GLY A 80 37.31 2.23 9.03
N GLY A 81 38.38 2.58 9.75
CA GLY A 81 39.74 2.16 9.44
C GLY A 81 40.79 3.20 9.83
N THR A 82 41.97 3.09 9.23
CA THR A 82 43.14 3.92 9.56
C THR A 82 43.42 4.92 8.44
N ALA A 83 43.33 6.21 8.77
CA ALA A 83 43.70 7.29 7.87
C ALA A 83 45.23 7.30 7.60
N PRO A 84 45.69 7.68 6.40
CA PRO A 84 47.11 7.79 6.06
C PRO A 84 47.88 8.76 6.98
N ASN A 85 49.20 8.58 7.10
CA ASN A 85 50.07 9.57 7.74
C ASN A 85 50.07 10.88 6.92
N GLY A 86 49.77 11.99 7.58
CA GLY A 86 49.64 13.28 6.93
C GLY A 86 48.36 13.45 6.12
N TRP A 87 47.28 12.79 6.55
CA TRP A 87 45.97 12.88 5.89
C TRP A 87 45.43 14.31 5.91
N ILE A 88 45.08 14.83 4.73
CA ILE A 88 44.55 16.18 4.52
C ILE A 88 43.07 16.05 4.17
N LEU A 89 42.20 16.57 5.03
CA LEU A 89 40.75 16.59 4.82
C LEU A 89 40.28 18.03 4.69
N THR A 90 39.75 18.41 3.53
CA THR A 90 39.37 19.81 3.24
C THR A 90 37.86 19.94 3.14
N ALA A 91 37.26 20.72 4.05
CA ALA A 91 35.85 21.09 4.02
C ALA A 91 35.60 22.31 3.11
N PRO A 92 34.36 22.58 2.66
CA PRO A 92 34.06 23.76 1.85
C PRO A 92 34.26 25.04 2.66
N SER A 93 34.60 26.14 1.98
CA SER A 93 34.81 27.46 2.61
C SER A 93 33.52 28.13 3.09
N SER A 94 32.35 27.63 2.68
CA SER A 94 31.02 28.07 3.10
C SER A 94 30.09 26.86 3.31
N GLY A 95 29.14 26.98 4.23
CA GLY A 95 28.27 25.88 4.65
C GLY A 95 28.99 24.83 5.51
N THR A 96 28.24 23.81 5.93
CA THR A 96 28.71 22.72 6.81
C THR A 96 28.75 21.39 6.05
N ALA A 97 29.95 20.81 5.90
CA ALA A 97 30.16 19.44 5.42
C ALA A 97 29.96 18.43 6.57
N ARG A 98 29.45 17.23 6.26
CA ARG A 98 29.22 16.15 7.22
C ARG A 98 29.93 14.89 6.76
N VAL A 99 30.82 14.37 7.59
CA VAL A 99 31.54 13.12 7.34
C VAL A 99 31.03 12.06 8.31
N TYR A 100 30.39 11.03 7.77
CA TYR A 100 29.92 9.89 8.54
C TYR A 100 30.87 8.71 8.38
N VAL A 101 31.33 8.15 9.50
CA VAL A 101 32.19 6.96 9.55
C VAL A 101 31.49 5.89 10.36
N LYS A 102 31.18 4.73 9.75
CA LYS A 102 30.59 3.58 10.47
C LYS A 102 31.66 2.51 10.69
N GLY A 103 32.06 2.35 11.95
CA GLY A 103 33.26 1.62 12.39
C GLY A 103 34.29 2.55 13.08
N ASP A 104 35.35 1.96 13.63
CA ASP A 104 36.41 2.70 14.35
C ASP A 104 37.24 3.57 13.39
N LEU A 105 37.62 4.77 13.82
CA LEU A 105 38.44 5.71 13.06
C LEU A 105 39.79 5.94 13.76
N PHE A 106 40.89 5.62 13.08
CA PHE A 106 42.25 5.88 13.55
C PHE A 106 42.90 6.99 12.71
N ILE A 107 43.14 8.15 13.32
CA ILE A 107 43.82 9.29 12.70
C ILE A 107 45.32 9.20 12.99
N SER A 108 46.10 8.87 11.96
CA SER A 108 47.56 8.78 12.03
C SER A 108 48.23 10.15 12.23
N ASN A 109 49.54 10.13 12.51
CA ASN A 109 50.36 11.34 12.70
C ASN A 109 50.28 12.36 11.55
N ASN A 110 50.57 13.62 11.86
CA ASN A 110 50.66 14.77 10.94
C ASN A 110 49.39 15.13 10.16
N ALA A 111 48.20 14.69 10.57
CA ALA A 111 46.96 14.95 9.83
C ALA A 111 46.57 16.45 9.84
N GLU A 112 46.07 16.94 8.71
CA GLU A 112 45.57 18.31 8.53
C GLU A 112 44.07 18.27 8.18
N ILE A 113 43.23 18.24 9.20
CA ILE A 113 41.76 18.16 9.05
C ILE A 113 41.18 19.56 9.18
N ASN A 114 40.70 20.09 8.05
CA ASN A 114 40.12 21.42 7.93
C ASN A 114 41.01 22.53 8.51
N LYS A 115 42.34 22.34 8.43
CA LYS A 115 43.37 23.18 9.05
C LYS A 115 43.20 24.70 8.82
N TRP A 116 42.72 25.09 7.64
CA TRP A 116 42.53 26.50 7.25
C TRP A 116 41.06 26.97 7.29
N GLY A 117 40.11 26.05 7.51
CA GLY A 117 38.69 26.38 7.62
C GLY A 117 38.27 26.65 9.05
N LYS A 118 37.06 27.20 9.20
CA LYS A 118 36.46 27.42 10.53
C LYS A 118 35.83 26.11 11.04
N PRO A 119 35.77 25.87 12.36
CA PRO A 119 35.21 24.63 12.88
C PRO A 119 33.76 24.35 12.45
N GLN A 120 32.93 25.37 12.25
CA GLN A 120 31.53 25.21 11.77
C GLN A 120 31.39 24.68 10.33
N ASN A 121 32.48 24.65 9.56
CA ASN A 121 32.45 24.15 8.19
C ASN A 121 32.49 22.61 8.13
N LEU A 122 32.76 21.91 9.24
CA LEU A 122 32.93 20.46 9.25
C LEU A 122 32.37 19.81 10.51
N ILE A 123 31.46 18.85 10.32
CA ILE A 123 31.04 17.88 11.32
C ILE A 123 31.60 16.50 10.96
N ILE A 124 32.20 15.82 11.93
CA ILE A 124 32.64 14.42 11.81
C ILE A 124 31.83 13.56 12.78
N VAL A 125 31.15 12.54 12.28
CA VAL A 125 30.34 11.60 13.07
C VAL A 125 30.97 10.22 12.96
N VAL A 126 31.40 9.66 14.10
CA VAL A 126 32.00 8.32 14.19
C VAL A 126 31.06 7.38 14.94
N ILE A 127 30.50 6.42 14.20
CA ILE A 127 29.69 5.32 14.72
C ILE A 127 30.64 4.15 15.07
N GLY A 128 31.47 4.37 16.10
CA GLY A 128 32.57 3.52 16.54
C GLY A 128 33.47 4.28 17.53
N ASN A 129 34.70 3.82 17.72
CA ASN A 129 35.73 4.50 18.51
C ASN A 129 36.56 5.46 17.65
N LEU A 130 37.10 6.51 18.28
CA LEU A 130 38.02 7.46 17.65
C LEU A 130 39.37 7.45 18.38
N ASP A 131 40.46 7.25 17.63
CA ASP A 131 41.83 7.34 18.13
C ASP A 131 42.60 8.37 17.29
N ILE A 132 43.14 9.39 17.95
CA ILE A 132 44.01 10.41 17.35
C ILE A 132 45.41 10.23 17.92
N GLN A 133 46.37 9.86 17.07
CA GLN A 133 47.74 9.56 17.50
C GLN A 133 48.53 10.79 17.97
N ASN A 134 49.56 10.54 18.78
CA ASN A 134 50.52 11.53 19.30
C ASN A 134 51.27 12.26 18.18
N SER A 135 50.99 13.54 17.93
CA SER A 135 51.65 14.29 16.88
C SER A 135 51.49 15.81 17.06
N SER A 136 52.63 16.53 17.15
CA SER A 136 52.67 18.00 17.21
C SER A 136 52.24 18.70 15.93
N ASN A 137 52.14 17.95 14.82
CA ASN A 137 51.77 18.47 13.51
C ASN A 137 50.30 18.18 13.16
N THR A 138 49.58 17.43 14.00
CA THR A 138 48.18 17.12 13.74
C THR A 138 47.32 18.34 14.09
N GLN A 139 46.52 18.81 13.13
CA GLN A 139 45.61 19.95 13.27
C GLN A 139 44.20 19.56 12.86
N LEU A 140 43.21 19.84 13.71
CA LEU A 140 41.81 19.49 13.48
C LEU A 140 40.90 20.67 13.85
N ASN A 141 40.20 21.22 12.85
CA ASN A 141 39.19 22.27 13.05
C ASN A 141 37.79 21.74 12.69
N ALA A 142 37.04 21.20 13.65
CA ALA A 142 35.73 20.60 13.40
C ALA A 142 34.91 20.43 14.68
N LEU A 143 33.63 20.11 14.52
CA LEU A 143 32.81 19.51 15.56
C LEU A 143 32.77 17.98 15.35
N VAL A 144 33.14 17.21 16.38
CA VAL A 144 33.28 15.74 16.27
C VAL A 144 32.36 15.05 17.26
N TYR A 145 31.50 14.15 16.77
CA TYR A 145 30.62 13.33 17.59
C TYR A 145 30.98 11.84 17.46
N VAL A 146 31.14 11.16 18.59
CA VAL A 146 31.61 9.76 18.65
C VAL A 146 30.67 8.94 19.53
N THR A 147 30.17 7.82 19.01
CA THR A 147 29.27 6.92 19.77
C THR A 147 30.03 5.97 20.70
N GLY A 148 31.30 5.67 20.41
CA GLY A 148 32.19 4.89 21.26
C GLY A 148 33.12 5.76 22.11
N ASN A 149 34.32 5.25 22.36
CA ASN A 149 35.35 5.92 23.15
C ASN A 149 36.22 6.83 22.28
N VAL A 150 36.76 7.88 22.88
CA VAL A 150 37.71 8.80 22.25
C VAL A 150 39.05 8.74 22.98
N THR A 151 40.12 8.49 22.24
CA THR A 151 41.51 8.59 22.72
C THR A 151 42.23 9.67 21.94
N ILE A 152 42.76 10.67 22.65
CA ILE A 152 43.53 11.77 22.05
C ILE A 152 44.95 11.71 22.58
N GLY A 153 45.89 11.49 21.67
CA GLY A 153 47.32 11.50 21.95
C GLY A 153 47.89 12.87 22.37
N ASN A 154 49.19 12.90 22.64
CA ASN A 154 49.94 14.09 23.03
C ASN A 154 50.19 15.03 21.83
N ASN A 155 49.96 16.32 22.06
CA ASN A 155 50.27 17.46 21.18
C ASN A 155 49.46 17.69 19.87
N PRO A 156 48.30 17.06 19.56
CA PRO A 156 47.47 17.55 18.47
C PRO A 156 46.86 18.91 18.82
N SER A 157 46.68 19.79 17.82
CA SER A 157 45.98 21.07 17.97
C SER A 157 44.55 20.93 17.46
N ILE A 158 43.58 21.04 18.37
CA ILE A 158 42.16 20.88 18.04
C ILE A 158 41.41 22.19 18.34
N ALA A 159 40.68 22.70 17.36
CA ALA A 159 39.77 23.84 17.51
C ALA A 159 38.34 23.44 17.15
N GLY A 160 37.38 23.75 18.02
CA GLY A 160 35.98 23.31 17.90
C GLY A 160 35.54 22.51 19.13
N GLY A 161 35.05 21.29 18.95
CA GLY A 161 34.62 20.43 20.06
C GLY A 161 34.56 18.96 19.68
N ILE A 162 34.84 18.09 20.66
CA ILE A 162 34.76 16.63 20.52
C ILE A 162 33.86 16.10 21.64
N SER A 163 32.84 15.35 21.24
CA SER A 163 31.85 14.80 22.14
C SER A 163 31.74 13.29 21.96
N ALA A 164 31.76 12.56 23.07
CA ALA A 164 31.74 11.10 23.11
C ALA A 164 30.58 10.60 23.98
N VAL A 165 29.81 9.63 23.50
CA VAL A 165 28.86 8.88 24.34
C VAL A 165 29.64 7.98 25.31
N GLY A 166 30.75 7.40 24.85
CA GLY A 166 31.68 6.63 25.68
C GLY A 166 32.63 7.49 26.52
N SER A 167 33.72 6.88 26.98
CA SER A 167 34.76 7.57 27.73
C SER A 167 35.67 8.40 26.82
N LEU A 168 36.22 9.49 27.36
CA LEU A 168 37.21 10.32 26.68
C LEU A 168 38.51 10.34 27.50
N VAL A 169 39.64 10.04 26.86
CA VAL A 169 40.98 10.06 27.45
C VAL A 169 41.86 11.06 26.68
N GLN A 170 42.45 12.02 27.39
CA GLN A 170 43.18 13.14 26.78
C GLN A 170 44.67 13.18 27.17
N GLY A 171 45.50 13.56 26.19
CA GLY A 171 46.91 13.96 26.36
C GLY A 171 47.22 15.47 26.47
N ASN A 172 46.53 16.41 25.77
CA ASN A 172 46.63 17.90 25.97
C ASN A 172 45.69 18.77 25.06
N ASN A 173 45.75 20.12 25.25
CA ASN A 173 45.05 21.31 24.70
C ASN A 173 44.02 21.16 23.54
N VAL A 174 42.73 21.29 23.87
CA VAL A 174 41.62 21.55 22.93
C VAL A 174 41.06 22.94 23.16
N VAL A 175 40.93 23.74 22.11
CA VAL A 175 40.34 25.09 22.18
C VAL A 175 38.86 25.00 21.79
N TYR A 176 38.00 25.16 22.78
CA TYR A 176 36.56 25.25 22.56
C TYR A 176 36.18 26.52 21.79
N ASP A 177 35.48 26.37 20.68
CA ASP A 177 34.93 27.49 19.91
C ASP A 177 33.40 27.51 20.03
N SER A 178 32.88 28.26 21.00
CA SER A 178 31.43 28.41 21.20
C SER A 178 30.73 29.12 20.03
N SER A 179 31.46 29.92 19.25
CA SER A 179 30.90 30.63 18.09
C SER A 179 30.68 29.67 16.92
N ALA A 180 31.46 28.59 16.84
CA ALA A 180 31.28 27.56 15.84
C ALA A 180 29.94 26.84 16.00
N ILE A 181 29.52 26.47 17.23
CA ILE A 181 28.25 25.78 17.48
C ILE A 181 27.06 26.64 17.05
N ALA A 182 27.08 27.92 17.43
CA ALA A 182 26.01 28.85 17.04
C ALA A 182 25.93 29.03 15.51
N ALA A 183 27.06 28.94 14.79
CA ALA A 183 27.13 29.14 13.35
C ALA A 183 27.01 27.83 12.53
N THR A 184 26.94 26.66 13.17
CA THR A 184 26.92 25.37 12.48
C THR A 184 25.51 25.00 12.05
N ASP A 185 25.36 24.56 10.80
CA ASP A 185 24.17 23.85 10.36
C ASP A 185 24.26 22.38 10.81
N PHE A 186 23.53 22.00 11.84
CA PHE A 186 23.49 20.62 12.33
C PHE A 186 22.55 19.71 11.54
N GLY A 187 21.67 20.27 10.70
CA GLY A 187 20.67 19.49 9.96
C GLY A 187 19.77 18.72 10.93
N THR A 188 19.63 17.42 10.72
CA THR A 188 18.82 16.53 11.58
C THR A 188 19.61 15.84 12.70
N LEU A 189 20.88 16.20 12.91
CA LEU A 189 21.74 15.54 13.92
C LEU A 189 21.28 15.84 15.34
N CYS A 190 21.02 17.11 15.62
CA CYS A 190 20.54 17.63 16.89
C CYS A 190 19.95 19.02 16.63
N ASP A 191 19.10 19.50 17.54
CA ASP A 191 18.47 20.80 17.37
C ASP A 191 19.44 21.91 17.78
N ASN A 192 19.73 22.84 16.86
CA ASN A 192 20.59 23.98 17.16
C ASN A 192 19.79 25.08 17.88
N PRO A 193 20.14 25.46 19.13
CA PRO A 193 19.50 26.59 19.80
C PRO A 193 19.72 27.94 19.09
N ALA A 194 20.67 28.04 18.15
CA ALA A 194 20.87 29.25 17.33
C ALA A 194 19.92 29.33 16.11
N SER A 195 19.22 28.26 15.75
CA SER A 195 18.14 28.29 14.74
C SER A 195 16.74 28.47 15.34
N VAL A 196 16.63 28.75 16.65
CA VAL A 196 15.34 29.04 17.29
C VAL A 196 14.87 30.39 16.78
N GLY A 197 13.76 30.39 16.03
CA GLY A 197 13.18 31.59 15.42
C GLY A 197 13.00 32.74 16.42
N GLN A 198 13.02 33.98 15.96
CA GLN A 198 12.78 35.15 16.81
C GLN A 198 11.43 35.04 17.54
N ILE A 199 11.36 35.55 18.77
CA ILE A 199 10.08 35.68 19.49
C ILE A 199 9.26 36.74 18.76
N ASP A 200 8.08 36.35 18.29
CA ASP A 200 7.12 37.29 17.72
C ASP A 200 6.62 38.23 18.82
N HIS A 201 5.98 37.70 19.87
CA HIS A 201 5.53 38.48 21.03
C HIS A 201 5.47 37.64 22.30
N TYR A 202 5.37 38.31 23.45
CA TYR A 202 4.97 37.69 24.71
C TYR A 202 3.45 37.84 24.89
N ARG A 203 2.80 36.83 25.47
CA ARG A 203 1.34 36.84 25.71
C ARG A 203 1.01 36.46 27.15
N PHE A 204 0.26 37.31 27.86
CA PHE A 204 -0.35 36.93 29.14
C PHE A 204 -1.77 36.41 28.95
N LEU A 205 -2.06 35.22 29.46
CA LEU A 205 -3.39 34.64 29.56
C LEU A 205 -3.79 34.65 31.03
N HIS A 206 -4.83 35.41 31.35
CA HIS A 206 -5.33 35.60 32.71
C HIS A 206 -6.82 35.94 32.73
N ALA A 207 -7.47 35.76 33.87
CA ALA A 207 -8.83 36.26 34.09
C ALA A 207 -8.82 37.80 34.19
N ALA A 208 -9.91 38.44 33.74
CA ALA A 208 -10.03 39.91 33.80
C ALA A 208 -10.13 40.45 35.23
N ASN A 209 -10.60 39.62 36.16
CA ASN A 209 -10.79 39.99 37.56
C ASN A 209 -9.98 39.06 38.47
N GLY A 210 -9.48 39.60 39.58
CA GLY A 210 -8.80 38.84 40.65
C GLY A 210 -9.28 39.29 42.03
N LEU A 211 -8.90 38.54 43.06
CA LEU A 211 -9.23 38.89 44.44
C LEU A 211 -7.97 39.31 45.19
N THR A 212 -8.07 40.37 46.00
CA THR A 212 -6.92 40.84 46.78
C THR A 212 -6.49 39.84 47.86
N CYS A 213 -7.36 38.87 48.18
CA CYS A 213 -7.12 37.82 49.16
C CYS A 213 -6.71 36.46 48.54
N ASN A 214 -6.71 36.33 47.20
CA ASN A 214 -6.34 35.11 46.49
C ASN A 214 -5.43 35.45 45.29
N PRO A 215 -4.19 34.92 45.20
CA PRO A 215 -3.34 35.14 44.05
C PRO A 215 -4.02 34.66 42.76
N LEU A 216 -3.95 35.47 41.70
CA LEU A 216 -4.50 35.14 40.39
C LEU A 216 -3.50 34.27 39.61
N ASP A 217 -3.96 33.14 39.08
CA ASP A 217 -3.18 32.35 38.14
C ASP A 217 -3.07 33.04 36.78
N VAL A 218 -1.85 33.12 36.27
CA VAL A 218 -1.51 33.76 35.00
C VAL A 218 -0.58 32.84 34.22
N THR A 219 -0.90 32.60 32.97
CA THR A 219 -0.02 31.92 32.03
C THR A 219 0.70 32.95 31.16
N LEU A 220 2.03 32.89 31.11
CA LEU A 220 2.85 33.70 30.23
C LEU A 220 3.39 32.82 29.10
N GLN A 221 3.19 33.22 27.86
CA GLN A 221 3.68 32.54 26.66
C GLN A 221 4.68 33.40 25.90
N ALA A 222 5.69 32.76 25.33
CA ALA A 222 6.59 33.32 24.32
C ALA A 222 6.23 32.72 22.98
N CYS A 223 5.68 33.52 22.08
CA CYS A 223 5.10 33.05 20.82
C CYS A 223 6.10 33.20 19.69
N ALA A 224 6.26 32.14 18.89
CA ALA A 224 7.16 32.11 17.73
C ALA A 224 6.45 32.51 16.42
N ASP A 225 5.16 32.84 16.48
CA ASP A 225 4.36 33.37 15.38
C ASP A 225 3.26 34.32 15.93
N ALA A 226 2.65 35.10 15.03
CA ALA A 226 1.64 36.10 15.39
C ALA A 226 0.36 35.50 16.01
N SER A 227 0.02 34.25 15.69
CA SER A 227 -1.15 33.55 16.24
C SER A 227 -0.90 32.93 17.62
N CYS A 228 0.36 32.79 18.05
CA CYS A 228 0.81 31.87 19.11
C CYS A 228 0.44 30.40 18.84
N SER A 229 0.30 30.00 17.58
CA SER A 229 0.10 28.58 17.24
C SER A 229 1.35 27.75 17.51
N ARG A 230 2.52 28.39 17.47
CA ARG A 230 3.82 27.82 17.84
C ARG A 230 4.43 28.64 18.97
N LEU A 231 4.87 27.95 20.02
CA LEU A 231 5.61 28.55 21.13
C LEU A 231 7.12 28.55 20.83
N TYR A 232 7.85 29.48 21.42
CA TYR A 232 9.30 29.58 21.32
C TYR A 232 9.96 28.50 22.17
N GLU A 233 10.74 27.61 21.55
CA GLU A 233 11.25 26.42 22.24
C GLU A 233 12.55 26.66 23.04
N GLY A 234 13.21 27.80 22.80
CA GLY A 234 14.44 28.19 23.49
C GLY A 234 14.23 28.72 24.91
N SER A 235 15.34 29.08 25.56
CA SER A 235 15.31 29.72 26.88
C SER A 235 14.90 31.19 26.80
N VAL A 236 14.02 31.58 27.71
CA VAL A 236 13.53 32.94 27.90
C VAL A 236 13.88 33.38 29.32
N ASN A 237 14.39 34.61 29.46
CA ASN A 237 14.58 35.27 30.75
C ASN A 237 13.93 36.67 30.71
N LEU A 238 13.03 36.93 31.67
CA LEU A 238 12.15 38.09 31.69
C LEU A 238 12.17 38.78 33.06
N ALA A 239 12.05 40.10 33.05
CA ALA A 239 11.60 40.86 34.22
C ALA A 239 10.18 41.37 33.98
N LEU A 240 9.25 41.03 34.86
CA LEU A 240 7.83 41.36 34.77
C LEU A 240 7.50 42.60 35.62
N SER A 241 6.42 43.28 35.23
CA SER A 241 5.75 44.36 35.97
C SER A 241 4.29 43.98 36.21
N PRO A 242 3.71 44.22 37.40
CA PRO A 242 4.34 44.77 38.62
C PRO A 242 5.34 43.78 39.24
N THR A 243 5.89 44.06 40.42
CA THR A 243 6.82 43.14 41.12
C THR A 243 6.12 42.05 41.95
N SER A 244 4.79 42.08 42.05
CA SER A 244 3.97 41.21 42.91
C SER A 244 3.66 39.84 42.30
N TRP A 245 4.67 39.18 41.74
CA TRP A 245 4.58 37.83 41.17
C TRP A 245 5.20 36.79 42.11
N ALA A 246 4.64 35.57 42.12
CA ALA A 246 5.25 34.40 42.72
C ALA A 246 5.68 33.39 41.63
N PRO A 247 6.88 32.78 41.73
CA PRO A 247 7.85 32.88 42.86
C PRO A 247 8.66 34.19 42.90
N GLY A 248 8.60 35.00 41.85
CA GLY A 248 9.22 36.32 41.76
C GLY A 248 8.92 36.99 40.43
N ASN A 249 9.31 38.25 40.28
CA ASN A 249 9.08 39.01 39.04
C ASN A 249 10.19 38.82 37.99
N VAL A 250 11.28 38.13 38.33
CA VAL A 250 12.27 37.65 37.35
C VAL A 250 11.93 36.20 37.05
N VAL A 251 11.62 35.91 35.81
CA VAL A 251 11.10 34.60 35.37
C VAL A 251 11.99 34.08 34.26
N ALA A 252 12.49 32.86 34.45
CA ALA A 252 13.16 32.10 33.41
C ALA A 252 12.36 30.84 33.11
N PHE A 253 12.15 30.54 31.83
CA PHE A 253 11.49 29.32 31.39
C PHE A 253 12.03 28.86 30.03
N ASN A 254 11.84 27.57 29.75
CA ASN A 254 12.15 26.94 28.47
C ASN A 254 10.83 26.46 27.84
N SER A 255 10.84 26.13 26.55
CA SER A 255 9.64 25.60 25.85
C SER A 255 8.46 26.58 25.77
N GLY A 256 8.71 27.88 25.94
CA GLY A 256 7.80 28.94 25.49
C GLY A 256 6.59 29.24 26.38
N GLN A 257 6.50 28.68 27.59
CA GLN A 257 5.43 29.02 28.54
C GLN A 257 5.89 28.95 30.01
N ALA A 258 5.30 29.80 30.87
CA ALA A 258 5.41 29.74 32.32
C ALA A 258 4.05 29.95 33.00
N ALA A 259 3.82 29.22 34.10
CA ALA A 259 2.71 29.47 35.02
C ALA A 259 3.18 30.36 36.18
N LEU A 260 2.44 31.42 36.45
CA LEU A 260 2.77 32.46 37.42
C LEU A 260 1.56 32.78 38.29
N LYS A 261 1.81 33.30 39.48
CA LYS A 261 0.76 33.84 40.36
C LYS A 261 0.96 35.33 40.57
N LEU A 262 -0.07 36.12 40.28
CA LEU A 262 -0.10 37.57 40.51
C LEU A 262 -0.86 37.90 41.79
N HIS A 263 -0.20 38.59 42.72
CA HIS A 263 -0.84 39.12 43.91
C HIS A 263 -1.31 40.57 43.67
N GLY A 264 -2.61 40.81 43.80
CA GLY A 264 -3.18 42.15 43.88
C GLY A 264 -3.30 42.58 45.34
N ASN A 265 -2.46 43.51 45.79
CA ASN A 265 -2.44 43.88 47.21
C ASN A 265 -3.57 44.84 47.62
N ALA A 266 -4.19 45.53 46.66
CA ALA A 266 -5.25 46.51 46.84
C ALA A 266 -6.28 46.41 45.70
N PRO A 267 -7.55 46.80 45.93
CA PRO A 267 -8.55 46.81 44.88
C PRO A 267 -8.21 47.86 43.81
N GLY A 268 -8.55 47.56 42.56
CA GLY A 268 -8.26 48.41 41.40
C GLY A 268 -7.49 47.69 40.29
N TYR A 269 -7.19 48.44 39.23
CA TYR A 269 -6.50 47.89 38.06
C TYR A 269 -5.00 47.74 38.28
N VAL A 270 -4.49 46.54 37.97
CA VAL A 270 -3.07 46.22 37.88
C VAL A 270 -2.73 46.00 36.40
N THR A 271 -1.79 46.78 35.86
CA THR A 271 -1.29 46.61 34.49
C THR A 271 -0.14 45.60 34.47
N LEU A 272 -0.26 44.57 33.65
CA LEU A 272 0.76 43.57 33.40
C LEU A 272 1.73 44.07 32.33
N GLY A 273 3.02 43.78 32.51
CA GLY A 273 4.04 44.21 31.56
C GLY A 273 5.27 43.33 31.61
N VAL A 274 6.04 43.38 30.52
CA VAL A 274 7.40 42.85 30.43
C VAL A 274 8.36 44.03 30.45
N ALA A 275 9.06 44.21 31.56
CA ALA A 275 10.02 45.31 31.76
C ALA A 275 11.33 45.08 31.01
N SER A 276 11.80 43.82 30.92
CA SER A 276 12.92 43.42 30.08
C SER A 276 12.78 41.96 29.66
N ALA A 277 13.37 41.60 28.51
CA ALA A 277 13.28 40.26 27.94
C ALA A 277 14.57 39.89 27.19
N VAL A 278 15.02 38.65 27.37
CA VAL A 278 16.08 38.02 26.58
C VAL A 278 15.60 36.61 26.17
N PRO A 279 15.41 36.33 24.87
CA PRO A 279 15.54 37.25 23.73
C PRO A 279 14.42 38.30 23.69
N THR A 280 14.67 39.40 22.98
CA THR A 280 13.66 40.46 22.78
C THR A 280 12.57 39.99 21.81
N ALA A 281 11.33 40.41 22.05
CA ALA A 281 10.23 40.18 21.13
C ALA A 281 10.26 41.20 19.96
N ASN A 282 9.84 40.76 18.78
CA ASN A 282 9.73 41.60 17.58
C ASN A 282 8.50 42.52 17.60
N ASN A 283 7.41 42.07 18.23
CA ASN A 283 6.13 42.75 18.35
C ASN A 283 5.79 43.04 19.82
N THR A 284 4.79 43.89 20.01
CA THR A 284 4.34 44.32 21.34
C THR A 284 3.71 43.18 22.13
N LEU A 285 3.79 43.29 23.46
CA LEU A 285 3.08 42.42 24.42
C LEU A 285 1.59 42.30 24.06
N GLN A 286 1.07 41.08 24.14
CA GLN A 286 -0.36 40.79 24.01
C GLN A 286 -0.93 40.23 25.31
N CYS A 287 -2.22 40.38 25.53
CA CYS A 287 -2.91 39.78 26.66
C CYS A 287 -4.29 39.25 26.27
N SER A 288 -4.86 38.37 27.11
CA SER A 288 -6.27 37.94 27.00
C SER A 288 -7.27 39.09 27.19
N THR A 289 -6.80 40.25 27.67
CA THR A 289 -7.56 41.50 27.80
C THR A 289 -6.94 42.58 26.93
N ALA A 290 -7.75 43.50 26.40
CA ALA A 290 -7.30 44.53 25.46
C ALA A 290 -6.21 45.46 26.02
N ASP A 291 -6.22 45.71 27.34
CA ASP A 291 -5.31 46.67 27.99
C ASP A 291 -4.21 46.00 28.84
N CYS A 292 -4.08 44.66 28.82
CA CYS A 292 -3.19 43.93 29.72
C CYS A 292 -3.42 44.29 31.19
N ARG A 293 -4.69 44.39 31.61
CA ARG A 293 -5.06 44.82 32.97
C ARG A 293 -5.91 43.78 33.67
N VAL A 294 -5.66 43.63 34.97
CA VAL A 294 -6.46 42.83 35.90
C VAL A 294 -7.14 43.77 36.89
N LEU A 295 -8.45 43.66 37.06
CA LEU A 295 -9.19 44.37 38.10
C LEU A 295 -9.24 43.53 39.38
N PHE A 296 -8.58 43.97 40.45
CA PHE A 296 -8.65 43.31 41.74
C PHE A 296 -9.80 43.85 42.60
N HIS A 297 -10.52 42.94 43.27
CA HIS A 297 -11.60 43.25 44.21
C HIS A 297 -11.31 42.67 45.59
N ASP A 298 -11.87 43.29 46.64
CA ASP A 298 -11.77 42.77 48.01
C ASP A 298 -12.75 41.62 48.30
N SER A 299 -13.72 41.37 47.42
CA SER A 299 -14.67 40.27 47.53
C SER A 299 -15.10 39.75 46.15
N GLY A 300 -15.50 38.47 46.10
CA GLY A 300 -15.97 37.81 44.88
C GLY A 300 -16.30 36.34 45.08
N PHE A 301 -16.43 35.61 43.99
CA PHE A 301 -16.69 34.17 43.99
C PHE A 301 -15.48 33.39 43.49
N VAL A 302 -15.21 32.26 44.13
CA VAL A 302 -14.19 31.28 43.73
C VAL A 302 -14.88 29.94 43.48
N PHE A 303 -14.62 29.36 42.31
CA PHE A 303 -15.07 28.03 41.89
C PHE A 303 -14.15 27.53 40.78
N ASP A 304 -14.13 26.22 40.59
CA ASP A 304 -13.33 25.51 39.58
C ASP A 304 -14.21 24.44 38.93
N VAL A 305 -14.46 24.57 37.64
CA VAL A 305 -15.29 23.67 36.84
C VAL A 305 -14.39 22.62 36.20
N PRO A 306 -14.53 21.33 36.55
CA PRO A 306 -13.76 20.26 35.92
C PRO A 306 -14.00 20.23 34.42
N HIS A 307 -13.02 19.80 33.63
CA HIS A 307 -13.13 19.65 32.18
C HIS A 307 -14.03 18.45 31.81
N PRO A 308 -15.28 18.65 31.36
CA PRO A 308 -16.21 17.54 31.17
C PRO A 308 -16.06 16.91 29.78
N LEU A 309 -16.67 15.73 29.64
CA LEU A 309 -17.11 15.27 28.33
C LEU A 309 -18.36 16.08 27.94
N ALA A 310 -18.50 16.42 26.66
CA ALA A 310 -19.68 17.13 26.16
C ALA A 310 -20.95 16.35 26.54
N ALA A 311 -21.98 17.08 26.99
CA ALA A 311 -23.23 16.61 27.57
C ALA A 311 -23.13 15.85 28.92
N LYS A 312 -21.93 15.57 29.44
CA LYS A 312 -21.76 14.94 30.75
C LYS A 312 -21.80 15.97 31.87
N GLU A 313 -22.82 15.85 32.73
CA GLU A 313 -23.00 16.71 33.88
C GLU A 313 -21.85 16.59 34.89
N GLN A 314 -21.35 17.73 35.37
CA GLN A 314 -20.45 17.83 36.51
C GLN A 314 -21.24 18.30 37.72
N THR A 315 -21.17 17.57 38.83
CA THR A 315 -21.88 17.88 40.07
C THR A 315 -20.91 18.17 41.21
N GLY A 316 -21.38 18.87 42.24
CA GLY A 316 -20.58 19.13 43.44
C GLY A 316 -19.51 20.21 43.26
N ILE A 317 -19.62 21.04 42.22
CA ILE A 317 -18.72 22.18 41.99
C ILE A 317 -18.96 23.19 43.11
N VAL A 318 -17.98 23.38 44.00
CA VAL A 318 -18.12 24.29 45.13
C VAL A 318 -17.94 25.73 44.66
N LEU A 319 -18.99 26.54 44.79
CA LEU A 319 -18.92 27.99 44.62
C LEU A 319 -18.89 28.65 45.99
N GLN A 320 -17.79 29.34 46.30
CA GLN A 320 -17.60 30.02 47.57
C GLN A 320 -17.59 31.54 47.38
N ALA A 321 -18.40 32.24 48.16
CA ALA A 321 -18.37 33.69 48.27
C ALA A 321 -17.32 34.10 49.31
N VAL A 322 -16.29 34.83 48.89
CA VAL A 322 -15.17 35.21 49.74
C VAL A 322 -14.97 36.73 49.80
N ARG A 323 -14.38 37.18 50.90
CA ARG A 323 -13.88 38.54 51.08
C ARG A 323 -12.51 38.53 51.74
N LYS A 324 -11.76 39.61 51.59
CA LYS A 324 -10.51 39.83 52.31
C LYS A 324 -10.79 39.95 53.81
N ASP A 325 -10.11 39.12 54.60
CA ASP A 325 -10.08 39.29 56.05
C ASP A 325 -9.10 40.41 56.43
N VAL A 326 -9.53 41.30 57.33
CA VAL A 326 -8.74 42.49 57.69
C VAL A 326 -7.50 42.15 58.53
N THR A 327 -7.49 41.00 59.21
CA THR A 327 -6.40 40.61 60.12
C THR A 327 -5.40 39.70 59.43
N SER A 328 -5.88 38.60 58.87
CA SER A 328 -5.08 37.58 58.19
C SER A 328 -4.72 37.93 56.75
N GLN A 329 -5.44 38.88 56.14
CA GLN A 329 -5.30 39.26 54.72
C GLN A 329 -5.57 38.10 53.74
N THR A 330 -6.10 36.98 54.21
CA THR A 330 -6.53 35.83 53.41
C THR A 330 -8.03 35.88 53.13
N CYS A 331 -8.51 35.03 52.21
CA CYS A 331 -9.93 34.95 51.92
C CYS A 331 -10.70 34.30 53.08
N ALA A 332 -11.78 34.96 53.52
CA ALA A 332 -12.74 34.48 54.51
C ALA A 332 -14.16 34.53 53.93
N PRO A 333 -15.15 33.81 54.51
CA PRO A 333 -16.54 33.85 54.03
C PRO A 333 -17.10 35.28 53.93
N ALA A 334 -17.70 35.61 52.78
CA ALA A 334 -18.20 36.96 52.49
C ALA A 334 -19.45 37.35 53.30
N PHE A 335 -20.35 36.39 53.53
CA PHE A 335 -21.60 36.57 54.28
C PHE A 335 -22.02 35.27 54.97
N GLY A 336 -22.98 35.36 55.90
CA GLY A 336 -23.54 34.20 56.60
C GLY A 336 -24.54 33.38 55.77
N PRO A 337 -25.15 32.32 56.36
CA PRO A 337 -26.05 31.44 55.64
C PRO A 337 -27.29 32.21 55.14
N ALA A 338 -27.50 32.23 53.83
CA ALA A 338 -28.56 32.99 53.18
C ALA A 338 -28.82 32.50 51.75
N THR A 339 -30.03 32.74 51.25
CA THR A 339 -30.33 32.60 49.82
C THR A 339 -29.94 33.90 49.10
N ARG A 340 -29.08 33.80 48.08
CA ARG A 340 -28.65 34.93 47.24
C ARG A 340 -28.91 34.63 45.78
N THR A 341 -29.45 35.60 45.05
CA THR A 341 -29.67 35.48 43.61
C THR A 341 -28.46 35.97 42.85
N LEU A 342 -27.76 35.06 42.19
CA LEU A 342 -26.61 35.37 41.34
C LEU A 342 -27.03 35.42 39.87
N GLN A 343 -26.35 36.25 39.10
CA GLN A 343 -26.48 36.38 37.66
C GLN A 343 -25.39 35.53 37.00
N PHE A 344 -25.77 34.57 36.15
CA PHE A 344 -24.84 33.69 35.43
C PHE A 344 -24.89 33.91 33.92
N TRP A 345 -23.73 33.87 33.28
CA TRP A 345 -23.60 33.78 31.83
C TRP A 345 -22.32 33.03 31.45
N SER A 346 -22.25 32.55 30.21
CA SER A 346 -21.04 31.92 29.66
C SER A 346 -20.55 32.64 28.42
N ASP A 347 -19.22 32.70 28.26
CA ASP A 347 -18.57 33.18 27.05
C ASP A 347 -17.90 32.01 26.30
N TYR A 348 -17.86 32.15 24.98
CA TYR A 348 -17.11 31.30 24.07
C TYR A 348 -15.66 31.75 24.03
N VAL A 349 -14.73 30.91 24.51
CA VAL A 349 -13.30 31.22 24.49
C VAL A 349 -12.65 30.64 23.24
N ASP A 350 -12.87 29.35 22.97
CA ASP A 350 -12.44 28.69 21.74
C ASP A 350 -13.38 27.52 21.39
N PRO A 351 -14.07 27.52 20.24
CA PRO A 351 -14.13 28.61 19.28
C PRO A 351 -14.75 29.88 19.89
N GLY A 352 -14.41 31.07 19.38
CA GLY A 352 -14.88 32.36 19.90
C GLY A 352 -16.39 32.63 19.72
N ALA A 353 -17.15 31.67 19.18
CA ALA A 353 -18.60 31.71 19.05
C ALA A 353 -19.17 30.27 18.99
N GLY A 354 -20.47 30.13 19.25
CA GLY A 354 -21.20 28.87 19.08
C GLY A 354 -22.70 29.03 19.37
N SER A 355 -23.45 27.93 19.30
CA SER A 355 -24.92 27.93 19.43
C SER A 355 -25.44 27.33 20.75
N MET A 356 -24.69 26.42 21.38
CA MET A 356 -25.13 25.73 22.60
C MET A 356 -24.99 26.61 23.86
N LYS A 357 -25.84 26.40 24.86
CA LYS A 357 -25.75 27.15 26.12
C LYS A 357 -25.17 26.26 27.22
N VAL A 358 -24.37 26.85 28.10
CA VAL A 358 -24.01 26.21 29.37
C VAL A 358 -25.28 26.11 30.22
N GLN A 359 -25.43 25.01 30.94
CA GLN A 359 -26.49 24.82 31.93
C GLN A 359 -25.87 24.85 33.33
N VAL A 360 -26.49 25.62 34.23
CA VAL A 360 -26.15 25.66 35.65
C VAL A 360 -27.40 25.28 36.43
N ASN A 361 -27.31 24.24 37.26
CA ASN A 361 -28.43 23.69 38.03
C ASN A 361 -29.68 23.47 37.14
N ASP A 362 -29.51 22.75 36.03
CA ASP A 362 -30.56 22.43 35.04
C ASP A 362 -31.17 23.63 34.30
N THR A 363 -30.60 24.82 34.47
CA THR A 363 -31.06 26.03 33.79
C THR A 363 -30.04 26.50 32.76
N ALA A 364 -30.46 26.62 31.50
CA ALA A 364 -29.63 27.22 30.46
C ALA A 364 -29.38 28.70 30.77
N ILE A 365 -28.11 29.09 30.91
CA ILE A 365 -27.74 30.45 31.29
C ILE A 365 -27.54 31.37 30.08
N GLY A 366 -27.41 32.67 30.33
CA GLY A 366 -27.08 33.67 29.33
C GLY A 366 -25.77 33.38 28.60
N ASN A 367 -25.63 33.86 27.37
CA ASN A 367 -24.40 33.74 26.57
C ASN A 367 -23.58 35.03 26.52
N SER A 368 -23.90 36.01 27.37
CA SER A 368 -23.16 37.25 27.54
C SER A 368 -23.58 37.98 28.82
N ALA A 369 -22.73 38.89 29.30
CA ALA A 369 -23.02 39.76 30.44
C ALA A 369 -24.21 40.72 30.21
N ALA A 370 -24.61 40.95 28.96
CA ALA A 370 -25.75 41.81 28.62
C ALA A 370 -27.11 41.15 28.87
N SER A 371 -27.15 39.81 28.94
CA SER A 371 -28.37 39.04 29.18
C SER A 371 -28.09 37.86 30.11
N PRO A 372 -27.69 38.11 31.37
CA PRO A 372 -27.40 37.06 32.31
C PRO A 372 -28.68 36.40 32.84
N THR A 373 -28.55 35.19 33.39
CA THR A 373 -29.65 34.43 33.98
C THR A 373 -29.56 34.47 35.50
N ALA A 374 -30.64 34.91 36.15
CA ALA A 374 -30.73 34.99 37.59
C ALA A 374 -31.06 33.62 38.21
N LEU A 375 -30.19 33.12 39.09
CA LEU A 375 -30.37 31.86 39.81
C LEU A 375 -30.29 32.07 41.33
N PRO A 376 -31.32 31.70 42.11
CA PRO A 376 -31.25 31.72 43.56
C PRO A 376 -30.41 30.55 44.08
N LEU A 377 -29.36 30.84 44.86
CA LEU A 377 -28.48 29.86 45.47
C LEU A 377 -28.54 29.96 47.00
N VAL A 378 -28.54 28.81 47.67
CA VAL A 378 -28.51 28.74 49.13
C VAL A 378 -27.06 28.56 49.57
N PHE A 379 -26.57 29.49 50.38
CA PHE A 379 -25.24 29.46 50.95
C PHE A 379 -25.26 28.96 52.39
N ASP A 380 -24.28 28.14 52.75
CA ASP A 380 -24.06 27.66 54.12
C ASP A 380 -23.32 28.68 55.01
N SER A 381 -22.94 28.27 56.22
CA SER A 381 -22.22 29.12 57.17
C SER A 381 -20.79 29.48 56.75
N GLU A 382 -20.22 28.79 55.77
CA GLU A 382 -18.90 29.05 55.18
C GLU A 382 -19.00 29.83 53.86
N ALA A 383 -20.21 30.32 53.55
CA ALA A 383 -20.56 30.97 52.29
C ALA A 383 -20.28 30.09 51.07
N LYS A 384 -20.52 28.78 51.19
CA LYS A 384 -20.40 27.82 50.09
C LYS A 384 -21.78 27.37 49.60
N THR A 385 -21.84 27.07 48.32
CA THR A 385 -22.95 26.38 47.66
C THR A 385 -22.39 25.43 46.61
N GLN A 386 -23.22 24.52 46.10
CA GLN A 386 -22.80 23.57 45.07
C GLN A 386 -23.53 23.86 43.76
N LEU A 387 -22.77 23.79 42.67
CA LEU A 387 -23.27 23.92 41.31
C LEU A 387 -23.25 22.56 40.61
N LYS A 388 -24.22 22.38 39.73
CA LYS A 388 -24.19 21.40 38.64
C LYS A 388 -23.97 22.14 37.33
N VAL A 389 -22.95 21.75 36.55
CA VAL A 389 -22.62 22.39 35.26
C VAL A 389 -22.64 21.36 34.14
N ARG A 390 -23.24 21.71 33.00
CA ARG A 390 -23.30 20.88 31.79
C ARG A 390 -23.13 21.76 30.55
N TYR A 391 -22.40 21.26 29.56
CA TYR A 391 -22.29 21.89 28.25
C TYR A 391 -22.31 20.81 27.16
N ASP A 392 -23.19 20.96 26.18
CA ASP A 392 -23.53 19.89 25.22
C ASP A 392 -22.67 19.88 23.95
N ASP A 393 -21.77 20.86 23.81
CA ASP A 393 -20.84 20.95 22.69
C ASP A 393 -19.39 20.79 23.17
N ALA A 394 -18.46 20.74 22.23
CA ALA A 394 -17.03 20.80 22.50
C ALA A 394 -16.54 22.25 22.46
N GLY A 395 -15.54 22.57 23.27
CA GLY A 395 -14.86 23.86 23.23
C GLY A 395 -14.37 24.30 24.60
N LYS A 396 -13.56 25.34 24.61
CA LYS A 396 -13.18 26.08 25.82
C LYS A 396 -14.23 27.15 26.11
N MET A 397 -14.84 27.04 27.29
CA MET A 397 -15.90 27.92 27.77
C MET A 397 -15.42 28.69 29.00
N ARG A 398 -15.98 29.89 29.20
CA ARG A 398 -15.85 30.64 30.46
C ARG A 398 -17.20 30.76 31.13
N LEU A 399 -17.32 30.30 32.37
CA LEU A 399 -18.52 30.49 33.20
C LEU A 399 -18.30 31.72 34.09
N ASN A 400 -19.26 32.63 34.11
CA ASN A 400 -19.20 33.86 34.91
C ASN A 400 -20.38 33.93 35.89
N ALA A 401 -20.12 34.50 37.06
CA ALA A 401 -21.09 34.74 38.12
C ALA A 401 -20.98 36.17 38.65
N GLN A 402 -22.10 36.84 38.83
CA GLN A 402 -22.19 38.17 39.44
C GLN A 402 -23.25 38.22 40.53
N TYR A 403 -22.94 38.88 41.62
CA TYR A 403 -23.91 39.29 42.62
C TYR A 403 -23.90 40.81 42.76
N VAL A 404 -25.10 41.40 42.72
CA VAL A 404 -25.32 42.82 42.97
C VAL A 404 -26.14 42.94 44.25
N GLY A 405 -25.50 43.45 45.30
CA GLY A 405 -26.11 43.64 46.61
C GLY A 405 -27.26 44.66 46.57
N THR A 406 -28.27 44.42 47.39
CA THR A 406 -29.43 45.32 47.56
C THR A 406 -29.63 45.65 49.04
N GLY A 407 -30.44 46.66 49.36
CA GLY A 407 -30.70 47.06 50.75
C GLY A 407 -29.41 47.51 51.46
N VAL A 408 -29.07 46.84 52.57
CA VAL A 408 -27.85 47.15 53.36
C VAL A 408 -26.55 46.83 52.61
N GLU A 409 -26.61 46.05 51.54
CA GLU A 409 -25.48 45.71 50.67
C GLU A 409 -25.53 46.49 49.34
N SER A 410 -26.37 47.52 49.25
CA SER A 410 -26.44 48.36 48.06
C SER A 410 -25.06 48.92 47.70
N GLY A 411 -24.62 48.69 46.46
CA GLY A 411 -23.29 49.06 45.97
C GLY A 411 -22.23 47.95 46.07
N LEU A 412 -22.51 46.84 46.75
CA LEU A 412 -21.65 45.65 46.72
C LEU A 412 -21.79 44.94 45.37
N ILE A 413 -20.66 44.75 44.68
CA ILE A 413 -20.58 43.92 43.47
C ILE A 413 -19.55 42.84 43.72
N MET A 414 -19.96 41.58 43.58
CA MET A 414 -19.08 40.42 43.66
C MET A 414 -19.06 39.73 42.29
N LEU A 415 -17.86 39.42 41.81
CA LEU A 415 -17.63 38.76 40.52
C LEU A 415 -16.88 37.45 40.75
N GLY A 416 -17.09 36.47 39.87
CA GLY A 416 -16.26 35.29 39.76
C GLY A 416 -16.36 34.69 38.36
N SER A 417 -15.30 34.06 37.91
CA SER A 417 -15.25 33.42 36.61
C SER A 417 -14.29 32.24 36.62
N ASP A 418 -14.59 31.23 35.83
CA ASP A 418 -13.72 30.08 35.62
C ASP A 418 -13.75 29.61 34.15
N GLU A 419 -12.68 28.99 33.67
CA GLU A 419 -12.58 28.45 32.32
C GLU A 419 -12.45 26.93 32.33
N PHE A 420 -13.28 26.24 31.54
CA PHE A 420 -13.22 24.79 31.40
C PHE A 420 -13.27 24.37 29.94
N VAL A 421 -12.70 23.21 29.65
CA VAL A 421 -12.72 22.60 28.31
C VAL A 421 -13.71 21.45 28.31
N SER A 422 -14.75 21.55 27.48
CA SER A 422 -15.62 20.44 27.14
C SER A 422 -15.08 19.72 25.90
N ARG A 423 -14.88 18.41 25.97
CA ARG A 423 -14.36 17.61 24.84
C ARG A 423 -15.36 16.56 24.36
N PRO A 424 -15.33 16.16 23.09
CA PRO A 424 -16.17 15.06 22.61
C PRO A 424 -15.90 13.76 23.38
N TYR A 425 -16.89 12.88 23.40
CA TYR A 425 -16.74 11.52 23.91
C TYR A 425 -15.88 10.66 22.97
N GLY A 426 -16.15 10.74 21.68
CA GLY A 426 -15.46 9.98 20.64
C GLY A 426 -15.82 10.46 19.23
N LEU A 427 -15.42 9.67 18.22
CA LEU A 427 -15.68 9.95 16.81
C LEU A 427 -16.58 8.85 16.21
N HIS A 428 -17.78 9.22 15.74
CA HIS A 428 -18.63 8.30 15.00
C HIS A 428 -18.24 8.31 13.51
N ILE A 429 -17.82 7.15 12.99
CA ILE A 429 -17.35 6.97 11.61
C ILE A 429 -18.35 6.11 10.85
N SER A 430 -18.95 6.64 9.80
CA SER A 430 -19.93 5.91 8.99
C SER A 430 -19.75 6.13 7.49
N THR A 431 -20.33 5.22 6.72
CA THR A 431 -20.46 5.31 5.27
C THR A 431 -21.89 4.88 4.90
N PRO A 432 -22.56 5.53 3.93
CA PRO A 432 -23.97 5.31 3.60
C PRO A 432 -24.16 4.05 2.73
N VAL A 433 -23.78 2.90 3.27
CA VAL A 433 -23.85 1.60 2.58
C VAL A 433 -25.27 1.05 2.54
N ASP A 434 -25.62 0.40 1.43
CA ASP A 434 -26.96 -0.19 1.25
C ASP A 434 -27.17 -1.42 2.13
N SER A 435 -26.08 -2.11 2.49
CA SER A 435 -26.10 -3.27 3.38
C SER A 435 -24.89 -3.23 4.32
N THR A 436 -25.08 -3.73 5.54
CA THR A 436 -24.01 -3.82 6.54
C THR A 436 -23.45 -5.23 6.58
N CYS A 437 -22.15 -5.35 6.81
CA CYS A 437 -21.52 -6.66 6.97
C CYS A 437 -21.78 -7.21 8.38
N SER A 438 -22.45 -8.35 8.44
CA SER A 438 -22.83 -9.03 9.69
C SER A 438 -21.63 -9.73 10.35
N THR A 439 -20.72 -10.26 9.53
CA THR A 439 -19.47 -10.87 9.97
C THR A 439 -18.36 -10.54 8.96
N ALA A 440 -17.11 -10.61 9.40
CA ALA A 440 -15.96 -10.50 8.51
C ALA A 440 -15.77 -11.82 7.75
N SER A 441 -16.59 -12.05 6.74
CA SER A 441 -16.50 -13.20 5.82
C SER A 441 -17.24 -12.88 4.52
N VAL A 442 -16.89 -13.55 3.43
CA VAL A 442 -17.59 -13.37 2.14
C VAL A 442 -19.08 -13.68 2.25
N ALA A 443 -19.45 -14.75 2.96
CA ALA A 443 -20.85 -15.10 3.20
C ALA A 443 -21.60 -14.10 4.10
N GLY A 444 -20.90 -13.43 5.01
CA GLY A 444 -21.47 -12.46 5.96
C GLY A 444 -21.40 -11.00 5.51
N CYS A 445 -20.82 -10.73 4.34
CA CYS A 445 -20.51 -9.39 3.84
C CYS A 445 -20.67 -9.38 2.31
N ALA A 446 -21.82 -8.90 1.85
CA ALA A 446 -22.11 -8.75 0.42
C ALA A 446 -21.14 -7.78 -0.27
N ALA A 447 -21.05 -7.84 -1.59
CA ALA A 447 -20.31 -6.84 -2.37
C ALA A 447 -20.80 -5.43 -2.03
N LEU A 448 -19.86 -4.52 -1.77
CA LEU A 448 -20.16 -3.17 -1.32
C LEU A 448 -20.99 -2.43 -2.38
N SER A 449 -22.11 -1.83 -1.97
CA SER A 449 -22.89 -0.95 -2.82
C SER A 449 -23.34 0.31 -2.09
N LEU A 450 -23.45 1.40 -2.85
CA LEU A 450 -23.91 2.71 -2.40
C LEU A 450 -25.01 3.19 -3.35
N ALA A 451 -26.23 3.36 -2.82
CA ALA A 451 -27.42 3.73 -3.58
C ALA A 451 -27.69 2.79 -4.77
N GLY A 452 -27.49 1.49 -4.58
CA GLY A 452 -27.69 0.44 -5.57
C GLY A 452 -26.55 0.30 -6.59
N VAL A 453 -25.48 1.10 -6.46
CA VAL A 453 -24.32 1.05 -7.38
C VAL A 453 -23.17 0.32 -6.69
N PRO A 454 -22.63 -0.77 -7.27
CA PRO A 454 -21.48 -1.49 -6.72
C PRO A 454 -20.24 -0.59 -6.54
N ARG A 455 -19.39 -0.95 -5.58
CA ARG A 455 -18.10 -0.31 -5.30
C ARG A 455 -17.00 -1.37 -5.26
N ALA A 456 -16.18 -1.36 -6.31
CA ALA A 456 -15.02 -2.21 -6.45
C ALA A 456 -13.79 -1.60 -5.77
N ALA A 457 -12.75 -2.40 -5.60
CA ALA A 457 -11.41 -1.92 -5.29
C ALA A 457 -11.01 -0.83 -6.29
N GLY A 458 -10.58 0.31 -5.76
CA GLY A 458 -10.22 1.49 -6.55
C GLY A 458 -11.32 2.55 -6.63
N ASP A 459 -12.56 2.25 -6.24
CA ASP A 459 -13.67 3.20 -6.28
C ASP A 459 -13.69 4.18 -5.12
N SER A 460 -14.22 5.38 -5.41
CA SER A 460 -14.52 6.38 -4.40
C SER A 460 -15.80 6.05 -3.62
N PHE A 461 -15.73 6.21 -2.30
CA PHE A 461 -16.87 6.19 -1.40
C PHE A 461 -16.76 7.32 -0.35
N PRO A 462 -17.90 7.85 0.13
CA PRO A 462 -17.89 8.83 1.21
C PRO A 462 -17.68 8.16 2.56
N LEU A 463 -16.78 8.76 3.36
CA LEU A 463 -16.57 8.47 4.77
C LEU A 463 -16.95 9.71 5.58
N THR A 464 -18.00 9.60 6.39
CA THR A 464 -18.50 10.69 7.24
C THR A 464 -18.06 10.46 8.68
N ILE A 465 -17.43 11.48 9.27
CA ILE A 465 -16.94 11.44 10.64
C ILE A 465 -17.61 12.55 11.43
N ARG A 466 -18.23 12.22 12.56
CA ARG A 466 -18.84 13.16 13.52
C ARG A 466 -18.13 13.08 14.85
N ALA A 467 -17.75 14.20 15.44
CA ALA A 467 -17.45 14.23 16.86
C ALA A 467 -18.76 14.22 17.65
N VAL A 468 -18.83 13.35 18.67
CA VAL A 468 -20.08 13.10 19.39
C VAL A 468 -19.94 13.33 20.89
N ALA A 469 -21.02 13.79 21.51
CA ALA A 469 -21.16 14.00 22.94
C ALA A 469 -21.35 12.67 23.68
N TRP A 470 -21.19 12.71 25.01
CA TRP A 470 -21.39 11.58 25.90
C TRP A 470 -22.88 11.25 26.07
N GLN A 471 -23.22 9.96 26.12
CA GLN A 471 -24.55 9.47 26.50
C GLN A 471 -24.51 8.52 27.69
N ALA A 472 -23.51 7.63 27.76
CA ALA A 472 -23.38 6.65 28.82
C ALA A 472 -21.92 6.39 29.20
N ASP A 473 -21.69 5.98 30.45
CA ASP A 473 -20.36 5.60 30.92
C ASP A 473 -19.93 4.24 30.37
N GLY A 474 -18.69 4.18 29.85
CA GLY A 474 -18.11 2.96 29.29
C GLY A 474 -18.71 2.51 27.95
N GLU A 475 -19.44 3.39 27.26
CA GLU A 475 -19.93 3.15 25.91
C GLU A 475 -18.78 2.79 24.93
N ALA A 476 -19.02 1.83 24.05
CA ALA A 476 -17.99 1.38 23.11
C ALA A 476 -17.73 2.43 22.01
N LEU A 477 -16.48 2.60 21.58
CA LEU A 477 -16.10 3.56 20.53
C LEU A 477 -16.31 2.99 19.11
N THR A 478 -17.47 2.37 18.88
CA THR A 478 -17.83 1.73 17.59
C THR A 478 -18.95 2.51 16.90
N GLU A 479 -19.06 2.36 15.57
CA GLU A 479 -20.13 2.98 14.77
C GLU A 479 -21.52 2.71 15.35
N ALA A 480 -21.83 1.45 15.69
CA ALA A 480 -23.16 1.07 16.18
C ALA A 480 -23.50 1.72 17.53
N ALA A 481 -22.54 1.80 18.45
CA ALA A 481 -22.74 2.39 19.77
C ALA A 481 -22.85 3.93 19.68
N LEU A 482 -22.00 4.59 18.89
CA LEU A 482 -21.95 6.04 18.81
C LEU A 482 -22.97 6.66 17.83
N ARG A 483 -23.83 5.85 17.20
CA ARG A 483 -24.75 6.27 16.14
C ARG A 483 -25.69 7.39 16.60
N ASP A 484 -26.29 7.21 17.77
CA ASP A 484 -27.34 8.07 18.29
C ASP A 484 -26.81 9.19 19.19
N ASN A 485 -25.50 9.25 19.41
CA ASN A 485 -24.88 10.29 20.22
C ASN A 485 -25.04 11.66 19.54
N PRO A 486 -25.38 12.73 20.30
CA PRO A 486 -25.49 14.08 19.77
C PRO A 486 -24.15 14.54 19.21
N THR A 487 -24.16 15.27 18.11
CA THR A 487 -22.95 15.84 17.54
C THR A 487 -22.44 17.02 18.39
N THR A 488 -21.13 17.26 18.38
CA THR A 488 -20.48 18.47 18.92
C THR A 488 -19.95 19.38 17.79
N PRO A 489 -20.78 20.29 17.22
CA PRO A 489 -20.41 21.09 16.05
C PRO A 489 -19.19 22.01 16.24
N ASN A 490 -18.90 22.43 17.47
CA ASN A 490 -17.75 23.31 17.73
C ASN A 490 -16.41 22.58 17.77
N PHE A 491 -16.41 21.23 17.72
CA PHE A 491 -15.17 20.48 17.72
C PHE A 491 -14.35 20.74 16.44
N GLN A 492 -13.08 21.05 16.64
CA GLN A 492 -12.09 21.20 15.57
C GLN A 492 -10.77 20.62 16.05
N LEU A 493 -10.13 19.80 15.21
CA LEU A 493 -8.82 19.25 15.52
C LEU A 493 -8.11 18.79 14.25
N ASN A 494 -6.85 19.19 14.10
CA ASN A 494 -6.02 18.81 12.97
C ASN A 494 -5.23 17.52 13.25
N GLY A 495 -4.84 16.82 12.19
CA GLY A 495 -3.93 15.68 12.29
C GLY A 495 -4.51 14.45 12.98
N ILE A 496 -5.83 14.22 12.88
CA ILE A 496 -6.45 12.99 13.37
C ILE A 496 -6.02 11.84 12.46
N ALA A 497 -5.30 10.87 13.02
CA ALA A 497 -4.79 9.74 12.25
C ALA A 497 -5.94 8.86 11.77
N LEU A 498 -5.86 8.39 10.52
CA LEU A 498 -6.75 7.40 9.93
C LEU A 498 -5.96 6.14 9.61
N ASN A 499 -6.51 5.00 9.98
CA ASN A 499 -5.95 3.71 9.60
C ASN A 499 -7.05 2.85 8.98
N SER A 500 -6.76 2.28 7.81
CA SER A 500 -7.60 1.28 7.16
C SER A 500 -7.03 -0.10 7.48
N MET A 501 -7.69 -0.81 8.38
CA MET A 501 -7.29 -2.15 8.79
C MET A 501 -7.99 -3.18 7.92
N LEU A 502 -7.20 -3.98 7.20
CA LEU A 502 -7.70 -5.18 6.54
C LEU A 502 -8.16 -6.18 7.59
N VAL A 503 -9.45 -6.54 7.54
CA VAL A 503 -10.04 -7.54 8.43
C VAL A 503 -10.02 -8.90 7.74
N GLU A 504 -10.53 -8.97 6.50
CA GLU A 504 -10.45 -10.17 5.67
C GLU A 504 -10.09 -9.84 4.21
N PRO A 505 -9.23 -10.63 3.53
CA PRO A 505 -8.52 -11.78 4.08
C PRO A 505 -7.52 -11.34 5.15
N SER A 506 -7.45 -12.03 6.29
CA SER A 506 -6.62 -11.56 7.40
C SER A 506 -5.13 -11.48 7.01
N VAL A 507 -4.40 -10.49 7.55
CA VAL A 507 -2.94 -10.36 7.32
C VAL A 507 -2.20 -11.62 7.81
N ALA A 508 -2.70 -12.29 8.86
CA ALA A 508 -2.16 -13.56 9.34
C ALA A 508 -2.26 -14.69 8.31
N SER A 509 -3.27 -14.65 7.43
CA SER A 509 -3.41 -15.56 6.28
C SER A 509 -2.67 -15.08 5.02
N GLY A 510 -1.89 -14.01 5.13
CA GLY A 510 -1.16 -13.38 4.03
C GLY A 510 -1.92 -12.29 3.27
N GLY A 511 -3.12 -11.91 3.74
CA GLY A 511 -3.91 -10.85 3.11
C GLY A 511 -3.15 -9.53 2.99
N VAL A 512 -3.31 -8.87 1.84
CA VAL A 512 -2.61 -7.63 1.51
C VAL A 512 -3.56 -6.45 1.73
N ALA A 513 -3.17 -5.49 2.57
CA ALA A 513 -4.08 -4.40 2.95
C ALA A 513 -4.32 -3.38 1.82
N GLY A 514 -3.50 -3.38 0.76
CA GLY A 514 -3.55 -2.34 -0.27
C GLY A 514 -3.27 -0.94 0.29
N THR A 515 -3.70 0.08 -0.44
CA THR A 515 -3.57 1.49 -0.04
C THR A 515 -4.96 2.09 0.20
N PHE A 516 -5.10 2.79 1.32
CA PHE A 516 -6.21 3.68 1.59
C PHE A 516 -5.83 5.10 1.21
N TYR A 517 -6.66 5.77 0.40
CA TYR A 517 -6.30 7.07 -0.20
C TYR A 517 -7.51 7.97 -0.38
N ARG A 518 -7.25 9.25 -0.65
CA ARG A 518 -8.28 10.26 -0.93
C ARG A 518 -8.56 10.35 -2.43
N HIS A 519 -9.82 10.58 -2.79
CA HIS A 519 -10.20 11.03 -4.13
C HIS A 519 -10.32 12.55 -4.16
N ALA A 520 -9.78 13.17 -5.21
CA ALA A 520 -10.06 14.56 -5.53
C ALA A 520 -11.51 14.71 -6.02
N ALA A 521 -11.98 15.96 -6.08
CA ALA A 521 -13.34 16.27 -6.53
C ALA A 521 -13.61 15.87 -8.00
N ASP A 522 -12.56 15.77 -8.82
CA ASP A 522 -12.61 15.29 -10.20
C ASP A 522 -12.55 13.76 -10.32
N GLY A 523 -12.52 13.05 -9.19
CA GLY A 523 -12.44 11.59 -9.12
C GLY A 523 -11.03 11.02 -9.19
N THR A 524 -9.99 11.84 -9.36
CA THR A 524 -8.60 11.36 -9.43
C THR A 524 -8.09 10.87 -8.07
N ARG A 525 -7.26 9.82 -8.10
CA ARG A 525 -6.61 9.27 -6.91
C ARG A 525 -5.51 10.21 -6.42
N GLN A 526 -5.54 10.55 -5.14
CA GLN A 526 -4.48 11.30 -4.45
C GLN A 526 -3.55 10.36 -3.66
N ALA A 527 -2.61 10.95 -2.92
CA ALA A 527 -1.70 10.21 -2.04
C ALA A 527 -2.45 9.40 -0.97
N ALA A 528 -1.73 8.44 -0.37
CA ALA A 528 -2.22 7.65 0.75
C ALA A 528 -2.74 8.57 1.87
N LEU A 529 -3.92 8.24 2.40
CA LEU A 529 -4.59 9.03 3.41
C LEU A 529 -4.29 8.45 4.79
N ILE A 530 -3.38 9.10 5.52
CA ILE A 530 -2.95 8.69 6.87
C ILE A 530 -3.55 9.54 7.98
N SER A 531 -4.12 10.69 7.65
CA SER A 531 -4.75 11.60 8.60
C SER A 531 -5.74 12.54 7.92
N TYR A 532 -6.59 13.17 8.72
CA TYR A 532 -7.46 14.25 8.27
C TYR A 532 -7.55 15.35 9.33
N ASP A 533 -7.99 16.52 8.89
CA ASP A 533 -8.32 17.65 9.76
C ASP A 533 -9.84 17.71 9.92
N HIS A 534 -10.31 17.68 11.17
CA HIS A 534 -11.72 17.82 11.47
C HIS A 534 -12.06 19.30 11.56
N ALA A 535 -12.93 19.76 10.67
CA ALA A 535 -13.41 21.14 10.65
C ALA A 535 -14.60 21.33 11.60
N GLN A 536 -14.80 22.57 12.05
CA GLN A 536 -16.03 22.96 12.75
C GLN A 536 -17.25 22.68 11.86
N GLY A 537 -18.31 22.19 12.48
CA GLY A 537 -19.56 21.80 11.84
C GLY A 537 -20.05 20.44 12.29
N ALA A 538 -21.21 20.03 11.77
CA ALA A 538 -21.86 18.80 12.23
C ALA A 538 -21.09 17.51 11.86
N SER A 539 -20.23 17.55 10.85
CA SER A 539 -19.42 16.40 10.42
C SER A 539 -18.32 16.84 9.46
N THR A 540 -17.31 15.99 9.31
CA THR A 540 -16.36 16.05 8.19
C THR A 540 -16.61 14.85 7.28
N THR A 541 -16.80 15.08 5.98
CA THR A 541 -16.97 14.01 4.98
C THR A 541 -15.79 13.99 4.02
N LEU A 542 -15.19 12.82 3.85
CA LEU A 542 -14.05 12.57 2.98
C LEU A 542 -14.47 11.66 1.82
N GLN A 543 -13.98 11.94 0.62
CA GLN A 543 -14.05 10.99 -0.50
C GLN A 543 -12.80 10.12 -0.47
N VAL A 544 -12.96 8.83 -0.24
CA VAL A 544 -11.86 7.88 -0.01
C VAL A 544 -11.99 6.66 -0.90
N GLY A 545 -10.90 5.93 -1.08
CA GLY A 545 -10.87 4.70 -1.85
C GLY A 545 -9.92 3.68 -1.23
N GLN A 546 -10.17 2.41 -1.53
CA GLN A 546 -9.37 1.27 -1.09
C GLN A 546 -8.88 0.52 -2.32
N SER A 547 -7.56 0.35 -2.48
CA SER A 547 -7.00 -0.15 -3.75
C SER A 547 -7.06 -1.67 -3.94
N GLU A 548 -7.53 -2.41 -2.93
CA GLU A 548 -7.40 -3.86 -2.87
C GLU A 548 -8.70 -4.51 -2.38
N VAL A 549 -8.97 -5.72 -2.88
CA VAL A 549 -10.11 -6.57 -2.52
C VAL A 549 -10.05 -6.90 -1.04
N GLY A 550 -11.20 -6.84 -0.35
CA GLY A 550 -11.23 -7.14 1.08
C GLY A 550 -12.42 -6.55 1.82
N ILE A 551 -12.44 -6.84 3.12
CA ILE A 551 -13.32 -6.25 4.13
C ILE A 551 -12.42 -5.48 5.10
N TYR A 552 -12.76 -4.22 5.33
CA TYR A 552 -11.92 -3.27 6.05
C TYR A 552 -12.65 -2.68 7.24
N ARG A 553 -11.86 -2.06 8.12
CA ARG A 553 -12.34 -1.26 9.23
C ARG A 553 -11.48 -0.02 9.35
N ILE A 554 -12.13 1.13 9.45
CA ILE A 554 -11.46 2.41 9.55
C ILE A 554 -11.45 2.85 11.00
N THR A 555 -10.29 3.21 11.52
CA THR A 555 -10.15 3.83 12.85
C THR A 555 -9.69 5.27 12.71
N ALA A 556 -10.26 6.16 13.50
CA ALA A 556 -9.78 7.53 13.67
C ALA A 556 -9.15 7.69 15.06
N THR A 557 -7.94 8.22 15.14
CA THR A 557 -7.19 8.39 16.40
C THR A 557 -6.71 9.84 16.53
N PRO A 558 -7.39 10.66 17.35
CA PRO A 558 -6.93 12.00 17.68
C PRO A 558 -5.53 11.98 18.32
N PRO A 559 -4.66 12.94 18.00
CA PRO A 559 -3.37 13.05 18.68
C PRO A 559 -3.55 13.32 20.18
N ALA A 560 -2.74 12.67 21.01
CA ALA A 560 -2.89 12.75 22.46
C ALA A 560 -2.52 14.15 23.00
N GLY A 561 -3.34 14.67 23.92
CA GLY A 561 -3.08 15.94 24.59
C GLY A 561 -3.13 17.20 23.72
N THR A 562 -3.59 17.13 22.46
CA THR A 562 -3.57 18.28 21.55
C THR A 562 -4.84 19.12 21.60
N TYR A 563 -5.94 18.61 22.15
CA TYR A 563 -7.18 19.36 22.32
C TYR A 563 -7.18 20.10 23.66
N HIS A 564 -6.59 21.29 23.69
CA HIS A 564 -6.38 22.08 24.92
C HIS A 564 -5.73 21.29 26.06
N THR A 565 -4.65 20.55 25.79
CA THR A 565 -3.95 19.65 26.74
C THR A 565 -4.73 18.37 27.10
N LEU A 566 -5.92 18.16 26.54
CA LEU A 566 -6.73 16.98 26.75
C LEU A 566 -6.66 16.03 25.54
N THR A 567 -6.83 14.75 25.82
CA THR A 567 -6.98 13.71 24.79
C THR A 567 -8.46 13.53 24.45
N VAL A 568 -8.80 13.45 23.17
CA VAL A 568 -10.15 13.08 22.71
C VAL A 568 -10.11 11.61 22.29
N SER A 569 -11.12 10.84 22.66
CA SER A 569 -11.18 9.44 22.22
C SER A 569 -11.40 9.36 20.71
N GLY A 570 -10.89 8.30 20.10
CA GLY A 570 -11.10 8.02 18.70
C GLY A 570 -12.45 7.40 18.40
N GLY A 571 -12.47 6.60 17.33
CA GLY A 571 -13.62 5.80 16.96
C GLY A 571 -13.29 4.78 15.88
N GLU A 572 -14.19 3.83 15.72
CA GLU A 572 -14.06 2.70 14.81
C GLU A 572 -15.32 2.57 13.96
N SER A 573 -15.16 2.48 12.64
CA SER A 573 -16.27 2.23 11.72
C SER A 573 -16.84 0.82 11.90
N ALA A 574 -18.05 0.58 11.40
CA ALA A 574 -18.49 -0.77 11.08
C ALA A 574 -17.54 -1.43 10.06
N LEU A 575 -17.72 -2.72 9.78
CA LEU A 575 -17.05 -3.36 8.66
C LEU A 575 -17.48 -2.70 7.34
N ILE A 576 -16.49 -2.33 6.52
CA ILE A 576 -16.67 -1.68 5.22
C ILE A 576 -16.16 -2.63 4.15
N GLY A 577 -17.04 -3.02 3.25
CA GLY A 577 -16.77 -4.01 2.22
C GLY A 577 -18.05 -4.77 1.87
N ARG A 578 -17.95 -5.86 1.12
CA ARG A 578 -16.71 -6.41 0.54
C ARG A 578 -16.35 -5.65 -0.74
N PHE A 579 -15.12 -5.15 -0.83
CA PHE A 579 -14.58 -4.65 -2.10
C PHE A 579 -14.26 -5.84 -3.01
N THR A 580 -14.76 -5.81 -4.24
CA THR A 580 -14.51 -6.79 -5.30
C THR A 580 -13.51 -6.22 -6.32
N PRO A 581 -12.97 -7.01 -7.26
CA PRO A 581 -12.28 -6.43 -8.41
C PRO A 581 -13.23 -5.55 -9.23
N ALA A 582 -12.67 -4.57 -9.92
CA ALA A 582 -13.43 -3.72 -10.84
C ALA A 582 -13.80 -4.45 -12.14
N TYR A 583 -12.95 -5.36 -12.58
CA TYR A 583 -13.14 -6.24 -13.73
C TYR A 583 -12.18 -7.42 -13.66
N LEU A 584 -12.42 -8.42 -14.52
CA LEU A 584 -11.51 -9.54 -14.74
C LEU A 584 -10.73 -9.35 -16.04
N GLY A 585 -9.46 -9.74 -16.04
CA GLY A 585 -8.68 -9.94 -17.27
C GLY A 585 -8.47 -11.42 -17.53
N VAL A 586 -8.37 -11.79 -18.80
CA VAL A 586 -8.19 -13.17 -19.26
C VAL A 586 -7.04 -13.22 -20.24
N THR A 587 -6.13 -14.17 -20.08
CA THR A 587 -5.02 -14.41 -21.01
C THR A 587 -4.88 -15.88 -21.38
N SER A 588 -4.34 -16.13 -22.58
CA SER A 588 -4.03 -17.45 -23.13
C SER A 588 -2.79 -17.33 -24.03
N THR A 589 -1.94 -18.36 -24.09
CA THR A 589 -0.65 -18.32 -24.81
C THR A 589 -0.43 -19.46 -25.81
N ALA A 590 -1.42 -20.31 -26.07
CA ALA A 590 -1.26 -21.47 -26.96
C ALA A 590 -1.28 -21.12 -28.47
N SER A 591 -0.59 -21.95 -29.26
CA SER A 591 -0.58 -21.94 -30.74
C SER A 591 -0.68 -23.37 -31.29
N LEU A 592 -0.90 -23.53 -32.60
CA LEU A 592 -0.90 -24.85 -33.25
C LEU A 592 0.52 -25.31 -33.60
N THR A 593 0.74 -26.63 -33.58
CA THR A 593 1.97 -27.28 -34.04
C THR A 593 1.70 -28.05 -35.33
N PRO A 594 2.50 -27.84 -36.40
CA PRO A 594 2.36 -28.63 -37.62
C PRO A 594 2.55 -30.13 -37.35
N ALA A 595 1.61 -30.94 -37.85
CA ALA A 595 1.63 -32.39 -37.65
C ALA A 595 2.53 -33.13 -38.67
N CYS A 596 2.95 -32.47 -39.75
CA CYS A 596 3.78 -33.03 -40.81
C CYS A 596 4.92 -32.08 -41.24
N GLY A 597 5.92 -31.92 -40.37
CA GLY A 597 7.06 -31.04 -40.64
C GLY A 597 6.67 -29.56 -40.56
N ALA A 598 6.48 -28.90 -41.71
CA ALA A 598 6.15 -27.47 -41.79
C ALA A 598 4.66 -27.19 -41.99
N PHE A 599 3.84 -28.22 -42.23
CA PHE A 599 2.40 -28.09 -42.47
C PHE A 599 1.66 -29.27 -41.82
N SER A 600 0.34 -29.28 -41.95
CA SER A 600 -0.53 -30.37 -41.53
C SER A 600 -1.47 -30.75 -42.68
N TYR A 601 -1.88 -32.01 -42.75
CA TYR A 601 -2.88 -32.41 -43.73
C TYR A 601 -4.31 -32.21 -43.22
N GLN A 602 -5.26 -31.90 -44.11
CA GLN A 602 -6.67 -32.17 -43.86
C GLN A 602 -6.82 -33.69 -43.60
N GLY A 603 -7.59 -34.08 -42.60
CA GLY A 603 -7.70 -35.48 -42.16
C GLY A 603 -6.61 -35.92 -41.18
N GLN A 604 -5.62 -35.06 -40.87
CA GLN A 604 -4.60 -35.32 -39.86
C GLN A 604 -4.91 -34.54 -38.57
N PRO A 605 -4.86 -35.17 -37.38
CA PRO A 605 -4.99 -34.45 -36.11
C PRO A 605 -3.86 -33.42 -35.91
N ILE A 606 -4.23 -32.18 -35.57
CA ILE A 606 -3.32 -31.05 -35.35
C ILE A 606 -3.35 -30.69 -33.87
N GLY A 607 -2.19 -30.79 -33.21
CA GLY A 607 -2.05 -30.48 -31.78
C GLY A 607 -1.60 -29.04 -31.50
N PHE A 608 -1.51 -28.72 -30.21
CA PHE A 608 -1.08 -27.41 -29.71
C PHE A 608 0.41 -27.41 -29.29
N ALA A 609 1.09 -26.30 -29.53
CA ALA A 609 2.48 -26.09 -29.14
C ALA A 609 2.61 -25.83 -27.64
N GLY A 610 3.58 -26.46 -26.98
CA GLY A 610 3.83 -26.29 -25.53
C GLY A 610 2.82 -27.00 -24.62
N GLY A 611 1.71 -27.51 -25.16
CA GLY A 611 0.66 -28.20 -24.41
C GLY A 611 -0.73 -27.68 -24.72
N GLN A 612 -1.70 -28.01 -23.86
CA GLN A 612 -3.07 -27.53 -23.99
C GLN A 612 -3.16 -26.02 -23.76
N PRO A 613 -4.18 -25.31 -24.29
CA PRO A 613 -4.40 -23.90 -23.99
C PRO A 613 -4.64 -23.65 -22.49
N GLY A 614 -3.64 -23.07 -21.81
CA GLY A 614 -3.79 -22.58 -20.44
C GLY A 614 -4.49 -21.24 -20.41
N ILE A 615 -5.45 -21.08 -19.49
CA ILE A 615 -6.20 -19.84 -19.27
C ILE A 615 -5.81 -19.25 -17.92
N VAL A 616 -5.50 -17.96 -17.88
CA VAL A 616 -5.28 -17.23 -16.62
C VAL A 616 -6.35 -16.17 -16.48
N ILE A 617 -7.07 -16.20 -15.36
CA ILE A 617 -8.04 -15.18 -14.97
C ILE A 617 -7.42 -14.35 -13.85
N THR A 618 -7.45 -13.02 -13.98
CA THR A 618 -6.85 -12.07 -13.04
C THR A 618 -7.87 -11.01 -12.61
N GLY A 619 -7.97 -10.73 -11.31
CA GLY A 619 -8.77 -9.61 -10.79
C GLY A 619 -8.00 -8.29 -10.84
N TYR A 620 -8.62 -7.23 -11.38
CA TYR A 620 -8.02 -5.89 -11.43
C TYR A 620 -8.87 -4.86 -10.71
N ASN A 621 -8.22 -3.90 -10.04
CA ASN A 621 -8.88 -2.73 -9.46
C ASN A 621 -9.20 -1.67 -10.53
N ARG A 622 -9.89 -0.59 -10.13
CA ARG A 622 -10.30 0.48 -11.06
C ARG A 622 -9.13 1.19 -11.75
N GLN A 623 -7.92 1.11 -11.19
CA GLN A 623 -6.69 1.68 -11.78
C GLN A 623 -5.91 0.68 -12.65
N GLY A 624 -6.43 -0.53 -12.85
CA GLY A 624 -5.79 -1.58 -13.66
C GLY A 624 -4.62 -2.28 -12.97
N ALA A 625 -4.47 -2.13 -11.64
CA ALA A 625 -3.53 -2.94 -10.88
C ALA A 625 -4.19 -4.24 -10.41
N VAL A 626 -3.42 -5.32 -10.36
CA VAL A 626 -3.89 -6.62 -9.90
C VAL A 626 -4.29 -6.55 -8.42
N THR A 627 -5.45 -7.13 -8.09
CA THR A 627 -5.95 -7.27 -6.72
C THR A 627 -5.50 -8.61 -6.15
N GLN A 628 -4.45 -8.60 -5.34
CA GLN A 628 -3.77 -9.82 -4.84
C GLN A 628 -4.64 -10.67 -3.91
N ASN A 629 -5.69 -10.08 -3.34
CA ASN A 629 -6.58 -10.80 -2.44
C ASN A 629 -7.67 -11.59 -3.17
N TYR A 630 -7.85 -11.38 -4.47
CA TYR A 630 -9.00 -11.93 -5.20
C TYR A 630 -8.98 -13.46 -5.34
N ASP A 631 -7.82 -14.07 -5.58
CA ASP A 631 -7.67 -15.52 -5.80
C ASP A 631 -7.62 -16.34 -4.50
N ARG A 632 -7.70 -15.68 -3.34
CA ARG A 632 -7.75 -16.33 -2.04
C ARG A 632 -9.16 -16.82 -1.76
N ASP A 633 -9.33 -18.08 -1.37
CA ASP A 633 -10.62 -18.53 -0.85
C ASP A 633 -10.95 -17.76 0.45
N PRO A 634 -12.18 -17.25 0.65
CA PRO A 634 -13.39 -17.36 -0.18
C PRO A 634 -13.66 -16.18 -1.15
N PHE A 635 -12.69 -15.28 -1.37
CA PHE A 635 -12.83 -14.11 -2.26
C PHE A 635 -12.91 -14.48 -3.74
N TRP A 636 -12.42 -15.66 -4.12
CA TRP A 636 -12.69 -16.28 -5.42
C TRP A 636 -14.13 -16.78 -5.49
N ASN A 637 -15.08 -15.85 -5.52
CA ASN A 637 -16.51 -16.11 -5.35
C ASN A 637 -17.17 -16.59 -6.66
N TRP A 638 -16.76 -17.76 -7.12
CA TRP A 638 -17.30 -18.42 -8.30
C TRP A 638 -18.25 -19.56 -7.90
N SER A 639 -19.20 -19.91 -8.79
CA SER A 639 -20.07 -21.06 -8.58
C SER A 639 -19.25 -22.31 -8.28
N THR A 640 -19.60 -23.03 -7.21
CA THR A 640 -18.93 -24.28 -6.82
C THR A 640 -19.57 -25.52 -7.43
N ASP A 641 -20.64 -25.38 -8.22
CA ASP A 641 -21.28 -26.49 -8.93
C ASP A 641 -20.39 -26.95 -10.08
N PRO A 642 -19.83 -28.18 -10.09
CA PRO A 642 -18.94 -28.65 -11.15
C PRO A 642 -19.58 -28.67 -12.54
N SER A 643 -20.92 -28.72 -12.64
CA SER A 643 -21.65 -28.62 -13.91
C SER A 643 -21.77 -27.19 -14.45
N GLN A 644 -21.51 -26.21 -13.59
CA GLN A 644 -21.55 -24.78 -13.89
C GLN A 644 -20.20 -24.09 -13.65
N TYR A 645 -19.19 -24.83 -13.15
CA TYR A 645 -17.89 -24.31 -12.78
C TYR A 645 -17.18 -23.75 -14.03
N PRO A 646 -17.04 -22.43 -14.17
CA PRO A 646 -16.41 -21.86 -15.34
C PRO A 646 -14.87 -21.83 -15.20
N PRO A 647 -14.13 -21.71 -16.31
CA PRO A 647 -14.63 -21.68 -17.69
C PRO A 647 -14.81 -23.09 -18.27
N THR A 648 -15.89 -23.28 -19.04
CA THR A 648 -16.06 -24.43 -19.94
C THR A 648 -15.76 -24.00 -21.37
N ARG A 649 -15.13 -24.87 -22.15
CA ARG A 649 -14.71 -24.53 -23.52
C ARG A 649 -15.78 -24.93 -24.51
N GLN A 650 -16.11 -24.00 -25.39
CA GLN A 650 -16.89 -24.30 -26.58
C GLN A 650 -16.01 -25.01 -27.63
N PRO A 651 -16.59 -25.81 -28.55
CA PRO A 651 -15.86 -26.34 -29.70
C PRO A 651 -15.02 -25.26 -30.39
N TYR A 652 -13.85 -25.64 -30.90
CA TYR A 652 -13.02 -24.67 -31.61
C TYR A 652 -13.75 -24.23 -32.88
N SER A 653 -13.74 -22.93 -33.17
CA SER A 653 -14.37 -22.38 -34.37
C SER A 653 -13.33 -21.97 -35.39
N PHE A 654 -13.61 -22.16 -36.69
CA PHE A 654 -12.75 -21.67 -37.76
C PHE A 654 -13.32 -20.38 -38.33
N SER A 655 -12.54 -19.30 -38.28
CA SER A 655 -12.96 -17.99 -38.77
C SER A 655 -12.46 -17.77 -40.20
N SER A 656 -13.27 -18.15 -41.19
CA SER A 656 -13.05 -17.79 -42.60
C SER A 656 -14.38 -17.53 -43.33
N ALA A 657 -14.61 -16.27 -43.71
CA ALA A 657 -15.83 -15.86 -44.42
C ALA A 657 -15.92 -16.40 -45.86
N GLY A 658 -14.80 -16.85 -46.43
CA GLY A 658 -14.72 -17.34 -47.81
C GLY A 658 -14.71 -18.86 -47.95
N LYS A 659 -14.71 -19.61 -46.84
CA LYS A 659 -14.54 -21.08 -46.83
C LYS A 659 -15.56 -21.82 -45.94
N PRO A 660 -16.88 -21.65 -46.19
CA PRO A 660 -17.92 -22.25 -45.35
C PRO A 660 -17.88 -23.78 -45.32
N GLY A 661 -17.43 -24.44 -46.40
CA GLY A 661 -17.23 -25.88 -46.44
C GLY A 661 -16.18 -26.33 -45.43
N LEU A 662 -15.02 -25.66 -45.38
CA LEU A 662 -14.00 -25.95 -44.37
C LEU A 662 -14.44 -25.65 -42.93
N VAL A 663 -15.25 -24.61 -42.72
CA VAL A 663 -15.85 -24.33 -41.40
C VAL A 663 -16.71 -25.52 -40.93
N SER A 664 -17.56 -26.04 -41.81
CA SER A 664 -18.46 -27.15 -41.49
C SER A 664 -17.76 -28.49 -41.24
N ARG A 665 -16.54 -28.65 -41.78
CA ARG A 665 -15.74 -29.88 -41.67
C ARG A 665 -14.70 -29.86 -40.55
N LEU A 666 -14.57 -28.75 -39.81
CA LEU A 666 -13.72 -28.72 -38.64
C LEU A 666 -14.32 -29.58 -37.52
N GLN A 667 -13.55 -30.54 -37.04
CA GLN A 667 -13.84 -31.32 -35.86
C GLN A 667 -12.86 -30.97 -34.74
N THR A 668 -13.40 -30.81 -33.55
CA THR A 668 -12.63 -30.79 -32.30
C THR A 668 -12.55 -32.22 -31.79
N LEU A 669 -11.33 -32.70 -31.55
CA LEU A 669 -11.06 -33.93 -30.82
C LEU A 669 -10.73 -33.55 -29.36
N GLY A 670 -11.08 -34.40 -28.40
CA GLY A 670 -10.95 -34.11 -26.95
C GLY A 670 -12.31 -34.12 -26.23
N ASP A 671 -12.28 -34.10 -24.89
CA ASP A 671 -13.49 -34.07 -24.06
C ASP A 671 -13.86 -32.60 -23.70
N GLU A 672 -15.10 -32.18 -23.96
CA GLU A 672 -15.61 -30.80 -23.71
C GLU A 672 -15.84 -30.46 -22.21
N GLN A 673 -15.12 -31.09 -21.27
CA GLN A 673 -15.33 -30.88 -19.83
C GLN A 673 -14.61 -29.64 -19.29
N ALA A 674 -15.17 -29.03 -18.24
CA ALA A 674 -14.64 -27.83 -17.57
C ALA A 674 -13.12 -27.88 -17.30
N LEU A 675 -12.48 -26.71 -17.42
CA LEU A 675 -11.07 -26.53 -17.06
C LEU A 675 -10.82 -27.00 -15.63
N ALA A 676 -9.75 -27.76 -15.42
CA ALA A 676 -9.27 -28.00 -14.08
C ALA A 676 -8.52 -26.75 -13.60
N VAL A 677 -8.77 -26.35 -12.35
CA VAL A 677 -7.96 -25.33 -11.69
C VAL A 677 -6.55 -25.91 -11.51
N ALA A 678 -5.58 -25.33 -12.21
CA ALA A 678 -4.18 -25.76 -12.16
C ALA A 678 -3.48 -25.21 -10.91
N ASP A 679 -3.97 -24.10 -10.35
CA ASP A 679 -3.46 -23.50 -9.12
C ASP A 679 -4.60 -23.00 -8.22
N SER A 680 -4.64 -23.49 -6.98
CA SER A 680 -5.64 -23.13 -5.98
C SER A 680 -5.17 -21.95 -5.12
N GLY A 681 -5.02 -20.77 -5.74
CA GLY A 681 -4.83 -19.50 -5.05
C GLY A 681 -3.41 -19.24 -4.55
N ALA A 682 -2.51 -18.84 -5.46
CA ALA A 682 -1.14 -18.42 -5.16
C ALA A 682 -1.04 -17.08 -4.39
N ALA A 683 -2.17 -16.43 -4.15
CA ALA A 683 -2.28 -15.09 -3.60
C ALA A 683 -1.64 -13.99 -4.46
N ASP A 684 -1.70 -14.17 -5.78
CA ASP A 684 -1.21 -13.21 -6.76
C ASP A 684 -2.35 -12.47 -7.47
N GLY A 685 -3.60 -12.71 -7.07
CA GLY A 685 -4.80 -12.16 -7.71
C GLY A 685 -5.23 -12.90 -8.97
N SER A 686 -4.61 -14.04 -9.27
CA SER A 686 -4.85 -14.84 -10.47
C SER A 686 -5.11 -16.31 -10.17
N ARG A 687 -5.90 -16.96 -11.05
CA ARG A 687 -5.96 -18.42 -11.12
C ARG A 687 -5.67 -18.90 -12.53
N THR A 688 -4.88 -19.95 -12.59
CA THR A 688 -4.56 -20.66 -13.84
C THR A 688 -5.44 -21.89 -13.96
N PHE A 689 -5.88 -22.12 -15.18
CA PHE A 689 -6.78 -23.18 -15.58
C PHE A 689 -6.15 -23.96 -16.73
N ASP A 690 -6.19 -25.29 -16.65
CA ASP A 690 -5.71 -26.21 -17.70
C ASP A 690 -6.76 -27.30 -18.01
N TRP A 691 -6.81 -27.75 -19.26
CA TRP A 691 -7.63 -28.87 -19.73
C TRP A 691 -7.12 -30.23 -19.23
N ARG A 692 -5.95 -30.27 -18.60
CA ARG A 692 -5.33 -31.50 -18.08
C ARG A 692 -5.80 -31.82 -16.66
N ALA A 693 -6.73 -32.75 -16.53
CA ALA A 693 -6.71 -33.62 -15.37
C ALA A 693 -5.63 -34.67 -15.68
N GLU A 694 -4.52 -34.66 -14.93
CA GLU A 694 -3.35 -35.51 -15.14
C GLU A 694 -3.71 -36.95 -15.57
N GLY A 695 -3.26 -37.36 -16.76
CA GLY A 695 -3.23 -38.76 -17.20
C GLY A 695 -4.56 -39.44 -17.56
N VAL A 696 -5.72 -38.74 -17.49
CA VAL A 696 -7.04 -39.37 -17.70
C VAL A 696 -7.72 -38.97 -19.03
N ARG A 697 -7.42 -37.80 -19.61
CA ARG A 697 -8.14 -37.27 -20.79
C ARG A 697 -7.32 -37.29 -22.09
N GLN A 698 -7.98 -37.51 -23.22
CA GLN A 698 -7.35 -37.37 -24.54
C GLN A 698 -6.92 -35.90 -24.77
N ALA A 699 -5.78 -35.70 -25.41
CA ALA A 699 -5.34 -34.35 -25.75
C ALA A 699 -6.23 -33.76 -26.86
N ASP A 700 -6.70 -32.52 -26.67
CA ASP A 700 -7.36 -31.75 -27.71
C ASP A 700 -6.50 -31.68 -28.97
N ALA A 701 -7.16 -31.90 -30.10
CA ALA A 701 -6.60 -31.75 -31.42
C ALA A 701 -7.68 -31.26 -32.40
N LEU A 702 -7.23 -30.66 -33.49
CA LEU A 702 -8.11 -30.20 -34.58
C LEU A 702 -8.00 -31.15 -35.76
N LEU A 703 -9.12 -31.40 -36.42
CA LEU A 703 -9.17 -32.28 -37.59
C LEU A 703 -10.14 -31.69 -38.62
N TRP A 704 -9.69 -31.47 -39.85
CA TRP A 704 -10.61 -31.18 -40.95
C TRP A 704 -11.01 -32.47 -41.65
N GLN A 705 -12.30 -32.78 -41.72
CA GLN A 705 -12.75 -33.94 -42.49
C GLN A 705 -12.40 -33.79 -43.97
N LEU A 706 -11.99 -34.90 -44.59
CA LEU A 706 -11.65 -34.93 -46.01
C LEU A 706 -12.88 -34.57 -46.87
N PRO A 707 -12.72 -33.75 -47.92
CA PRO A 707 -13.78 -33.48 -48.88
C PRO A 707 -13.99 -34.66 -49.83
N SER A 708 -15.21 -34.84 -50.33
CA SER A 708 -15.47 -35.57 -51.58
C SER A 708 -16.56 -34.86 -52.40
N PRO A 709 -16.26 -34.36 -53.62
CA PRO A 709 -14.93 -34.15 -54.21
C PRO A 709 -14.20 -32.91 -53.62
N PRO A 710 -12.87 -32.75 -53.85
CA PRO A 710 -12.15 -31.52 -53.48
C PRO A 710 -12.69 -30.27 -54.19
N THR A 711 -12.61 -29.13 -53.52
CA THR A 711 -13.08 -27.83 -54.01
C THR A 711 -11.95 -26.79 -54.03
N ALA A 712 -12.24 -25.57 -54.48
CA ALA A 712 -11.30 -24.46 -54.37
C ALA A 712 -11.02 -24.04 -52.91
N GLU A 713 -11.92 -24.34 -51.97
CA GLU A 713 -11.70 -24.07 -50.54
C GLU A 713 -10.54 -24.90 -49.98
N ASP A 714 -10.28 -26.07 -50.56
CA ASP A 714 -9.30 -27.06 -50.10
C ASP A 714 -7.85 -26.76 -50.53
N LEU A 715 -7.65 -25.65 -51.24
CA LEU A 715 -6.32 -25.15 -51.56
C LEU A 715 -5.54 -24.85 -50.26
N PRO A 716 -4.20 -24.93 -50.28
CA PRO A 716 -3.39 -24.73 -49.09
C PRO A 716 -3.71 -23.40 -48.42
N PHE A 717 -3.89 -23.42 -47.10
CA PHE A 717 -4.21 -22.23 -46.33
C PHE A 717 -3.38 -22.14 -45.06
N VAL A 718 -2.97 -20.92 -44.71
CA VAL A 718 -2.07 -20.67 -43.57
C VAL A 718 -2.88 -20.14 -42.40
N LEU A 719 -2.81 -20.86 -41.28
CA LEU A 719 -3.42 -20.41 -40.03
C LEU A 719 -2.48 -19.44 -39.32
N THR A 720 -2.95 -18.20 -39.13
CA THR A 720 -2.21 -17.14 -38.43
C THR A 720 -3.15 -16.41 -37.48
N ALA A 721 -2.66 -15.96 -36.33
CA ALA A 721 -3.49 -15.26 -35.35
C ALA A 721 -4.17 -13.99 -35.90
N ALA A 722 -3.60 -13.35 -36.93
CA ALA A 722 -4.13 -12.12 -37.55
C ALA A 722 -4.95 -12.35 -38.84
N GLY A 723 -4.93 -13.57 -39.41
CA GLY A 723 -5.57 -13.93 -40.67
C GLY A 723 -6.65 -14.97 -40.47
N GLU A 724 -6.70 -15.99 -41.34
CA GLU A 724 -7.52 -17.18 -41.07
C GLU A 724 -6.98 -17.90 -39.83
N HIS A 725 -7.85 -18.19 -38.88
CA HIS A 725 -7.46 -18.80 -37.62
C HIS A 725 -8.56 -19.70 -37.09
N VAL A 726 -8.14 -20.59 -36.21
CA VAL A 726 -9.05 -21.30 -35.32
C VAL A 726 -9.13 -20.51 -34.02
N ALA A 727 -10.31 -20.45 -33.40
CA ALA A 727 -10.54 -19.68 -32.18
C ALA A 727 -11.04 -20.56 -31.04
N LEU A 728 -10.51 -20.29 -29.85
CA LEU A 728 -11.11 -20.67 -28.58
C LEU A 728 -11.96 -19.51 -28.09
N THR A 729 -13.22 -19.79 -27.75
CA THR A 729 -14.12 -18.81 -27.16
C THR A 729 -14.54 -19.25 -25.78
N LEU A 730 -14.42 -18.34 -24.81
CA LEU A 730 -15.05 -18.41 -23.49
C LEU A 730 -16.09 -17.31 -23.42
N THR A 731 -17.34 -17.65 -23.09
CA THR A 731 -18.44 -16.68 -23.10
C THR A 731 -18.32 -15.71 -21.93
N GLY A 732 -18.88 -14.51 -22.09
CA GLY A 732 -18.89 -13.53 -21.00
C GLY A 732 -19.61 -14.03 -19.74
N GLU A 733 -20.63 -14.88 -19.90
CA GLU A 733 -21.33 -15.55 -18.79
C GLU A 733 -20.39 -16.48 -18.01
N GLN A 734 -19.56 -17.27 -18.71
CA GLN A 734 -18.53 -18.11 -18.10
C GLN A 734 -17.37 -17.30 -17.51
N LEU A 735 -17.30 -16.01 -17.79
CA LEU A 735 -16.27 -15.11 -17.29
C LEU A 735 -16.88 -14.08 -16.36
N THR A 736 -17.91 -14.47 -15.61
CA THR A 736 -18.61 -13.66 -14.60
C THR A 736 -18.69 -14.43 -13.29
N ASP A 737 -18.26 -13.81 -12.20
CA ASP A 737 -18.36 -14.39 -10.86
C ASP A 737 -19.73 -14.13 -10.20
N GLU A 738 -19.97 -14.70 -9.01
CA GLU A 738 -21.25 -14.56 -8.28
C GLU A 738 -21.51 -13.13 -7.78
N ASP A 739 -20.49 -12.26 -7.80
CA ASP A 739 -20.65 -10.83 -7.53
C ASP A 739 -20.97 -10.02 -8.79
N GLY A 740 -21.05 -10.67 -9.96
CA GLY A 740 -21.28 -10.04 -11.25
C GLY A 740 -20.04 -9.36 -11.83
N ILE A 741 -18.84 -9.64 -11.30
CA ILE A 741 -17.58 -9.11 -11.83
C ILE A 741 -17.15 -9.99 -12.99
N CYS A 742 -16.84 -9.36 -14.13
CA CYS A 742 -16.67 -10.08 -15.38
C CYS A 742 -15.52 -9.58 -16.25
N TYR A 743 -15.18 -10.37 -17.27
CA TYR A 743 -14.26 -9.96 -18.32
C TYR A 743 -14.84 -8.80 -19.14
N ARG A 744 -14.09 -7.70 -19.23
CA ARG A 744 -14.50 -6.46 -19.92
C ARG A 744 -13.47 -6.01 -20.96
N GLY A 745 -12.82 -6.96 -21.61
CA GLY A 745 -11.69 -6.70 -22.51
C GLY A 745 -10.36 -6.67 -21.75
N SER A 746 -9.25 -6.64 -22.49
CA SER A 746 -7.89 -6.71 -21.93
C SER A 746 -7.52 -5.55 -21.00
N ASP A 747 -8.20 -4.41 -21.13
CA ASP A 747 -7.99 -3.20 -20.34
C ASP A 747 -9.17 -2.87 -19.41
N GLY A 748 -10.19 -3.73 -19.36
CA GLY A 748 -11.40 -3.53 -18.55
C GLY A 748 -12.30 -2.38 -19.00
N SER A 749 -12.09 -1.80 -20.19
CA SER A 749 -12.80 -0.61 -20.66
C SER A 749 -14.21 -0.89 -21.18
N ALA A 750 -14.57 -2.14 -21.45
CA ALA A 750 -15.89 -2.47 -21.99
C ALA A 750 -17.00 -2.18 -20.97
N ALA A 751 -18.10 -1.59 -21.46
CA ALA A 751 -19.26 -1.26 -20.64
C ALA A 751 -20.02 -2.49 -20.15
N THR A 752 -19.97 -3.59 -20.90
CA THR A 752 -20.64 -4.87 -20.61
C THR A 752 -19.63 -6.01 -20.63
N CYS A 753 -19.99 -7.12 -19.99
CA CYS A 753 -19.23 -8.37 -20.07
C CYS A 753 -19.04 -8.78 -21.54
N GLN A 754 -17.87 -9.31 -21.85
CA GLN A 754 -17.47 -9.69 -23.21
C GLN A 754 -17.09 -11.17 -23.25
N ASP A 755 -17.18 -11.77 -24.43
CA ASP A 755 -16.55 -13.05 -24.70
C ASP A 755 -15.03 -12.86 -24.81
N PHE A 756 -14.27 -13.83 -24.30
CA PHE A 756 -12.84 -13.93 -24.55
C PHE A 756 -12.60 -14.83 -25.76
N VAL A 757 -11.86 -14.33 -26.75
CA VAL A 757 -11.50 -15.06 -27.96
C VAL A 757 -9.99 -15.13 -28.09
N HIS A 758 -9.45 -16.35 -28.13
CA HIS A 758 -8.04 -16.59 -28.44
C HIS A 758 -7.90 -17.20 -29.84
N ALA A 759 -7.25 -16.46 -30.75
CA ALA A 759 -7.01 -16.87 -32.13
C ALA A 759 -5.69 -17.65 -32.26
N PHE A 760 -5.79 -18.91 -32.68
CA PHE A 760 -4.66 -19.80 -32.94
C PHE A 760 -4.19 -19.72 -34.39
N GLY A 761 -2.86 -19.64 -34.55
CA GLY A 761 -2.17 -19.91 -35.80
C GLY A 761 -1.00 -20.87 -35.58
N GLY A 762 -0.17 -21.08 -36.60
CA GLY A 762 1.10 -21.80 -36.45
C GLY A 762 1.30 -22.99 -37.40
N THR A 763 0.32 -23.30 -38.26
CA THR A 763 0.48 -24.32 -39.31
C THR A 763 -0.18 -23.88 -40.61
N GLU A 764 0.41 -24.30 -41.73
CA GLU A 764 -0.31 -24.39 -43.00
C GLU A 764 -1.10 -25.70 -43.03
N VAL A 765 -2.27 -25.71 -43.64
CA VAL A 765 -3.11 -26.90 -43.83
C VAL A 765 -3.23 -27.20 -45.32
N ARG A 766 -3.03 -28.46 -45.71
CA ARG A 766 -3.08 -28.93 -47.11
C ARG A 766 -3.99 -30.13 -47.25
N LEU A 767 -4.74 -30.25 -48.35
CA LEU A 767 -5.40 -31.52 -48.69
C LEU A 767 -4.38 -32.45 -49.35
N GLY A 768 -4.19 -33.65 -48.81
CA GLY A 768 -3.22 -34.64 -49.29
C GLY A 768 -3.85 -35.84 -49.97
N ARG A 769 -3.08 -36.54 -50.79
CA ARG A 769 -3.36 -37.92 -51.23
C ARG A 769 -2.06 -38.66 -51.52
N LEU A 770 -2.09 -40.00 -51.43
CA LEU A 770 -1.07 -40.85 -52.03
C LEU A 770 -1.60 -41.41 -53.35
N ARG A 771 -0.85 -41.26 -54.45
CA ARG A 771 -1.12 -41.91 -55.75
C ARG A 771 -0.09 -42.99 -56.00
N ILE A 772 -0.51 -44.14 -56.54
CA ILE A 772 0.39 -45.18 -57.04
C ILE A 772 0.09 -45.37 -58.53
N ASP A 773 1.14 -45.40 -59.35
CA ASP A 773 1.02 -45.62 -60.79
C ASP A 773 1.11 -47.11 -61.14
N ALA A 774 0.26 -47.53 -62.06
CA ALA A 774 0.30 -48.87 -62.62
C ALA A 774 1.60 -49.08 -63.42
N ALA A 775 2.14 -50.29 -63.36
CA ALA A 775 3.29 -50.68 -64.15
C ALA A 775 3.03 -52.02 -64.85
N SER A 776 3.67 -52.22 -66.00
CA SER A 776 3.60 -53.47 -66.74
C SER A 776 4.96 -53.86 -67.30
N GLY A 777 5.34 -55.13 -67.18
CA GLY A 777 6.62 -55.64 -67.65
C GLY A 777 6.56 -57.16 -67.91
N PRO A 778 7.60 -57.75 -68.50
CA PRO A 778 7.66 -59.20 -68.70
C PRO A 778 7.71 -59.94 -67.36
N GLU A 779 7.17 -61.15 -67.32
CA GLU A 779 7.01 -61.95 -66.10
C GLU A 779 8.32 -62.32 -65.40
N ASN A 780 9.44 -62.25 -66.11
CA ASN A 780 10.77 -62.59 -65.64
C ASN A 780 11.61 -61.36 -65.21
N GLN A 781 11.00 -60.17 -65.11
CA GLN A 781 11.66 -58.96 -64.63
C GLN A 781 10.93 -58.38 -63.41
N ALA A 782 11.71 -57.73 -62.55
CA ALA A 782 11.15 -56.93 -61.46
C ALA A 782 10.36 -55.75 -62.03
N LEU A 783 9.40 -55.27 -61.26
CA LEU A 783 8.50 -54.21 -61.67
C LEU A 783 8.49 -53.10 -60.62
N ASP A 784 8.69 -51.88 -61.09
CA ASP A 784 8.72 -50.69 -60.24
C ASP A 784 7.46 -49.89 -60.48
N LEU A 785 6.66 -49.73 -59.42
CA LEU A 785 5.46 -48.89 -59.44
C LEU A 785 5.79 -47.56 -58.76
N PRO A 786 5.84 -46.44 -59.50
CA PRO A 786 6.02 -45.12 -58.89
C PRO A 786 4.87 -44.80 -57.93
N TYR A 787 5.19 -44.20 -56.79
CA TYR A 787 4.19 -43.57 -55.93
C TYR A 787 4.52 -42.08 -55.73
N TRP A 788 3.48 -41.30 -55.46
CA TRP A 788 3.54 -39.85 -55.32
C TRP A 788 2.72 -39.42 -54.10
N LEU A 789 3.34 -38.66 -53.22
CA LEU A 789 2.67 -37.88 -52.19
C LEU A 789 2.28 -36.54 -52.81
N GLU A 790 0.98 -36.31 -52.93
CA GLU A 790 0.46 -35.14 -53.62
C GLU A 790 -0.38 -34.29 -52.65
N SER A 791 -0.38 -32.99 -52.87
CA SER A 791 -1.29 -32.04 -52.24
C SER A 791 -2.09 -31.28 -53.28
N TRP A 792 -3.32 -30.94 -52.94
CA TRP A 792 -4.17 -30.06 -53.75
C TRP A 792 -3.55 -28.67 -53.80
N GLN A 793 -3.39 -28.10 -55.00
CA GLN A 793 -2.71 -26.84 -55.23
C GLN A 793 -3.21 -26.18 -56.52
N ASP A 794 -3.02 -24.86 -56.65
CA ASP A 794 -3.34 -24.13 -57.88
C ASP A 794 -2.06 -23.52 -58.48
N PRO A 795 -1.47 -24.13 -59.52
CA PRO A 795 -0.30 -23.60 -60.21
C PRO A 795 -0.63 -22.45 -61.17
N GLY A 796 -1.87 -21.92 -61.18
CA GLY A 796 -2.33 -20.85 -62.06
C GLY A 796 -3.13 -21.32 -63.28
N SER A 797 -3.32 -22.64 -63.43
CA SER A 797 -4.17 -23.27 -64.46
C SER A 797 -5.42 -23.92 -63.88
N GLY A 798 -5.72 -23.67 -62.61
CA GLY A 798 -6.80 -24.29 -61.86
C GLY A 798 -6.31 -25.38 -60.90
N PRO A 799 -7.13 -25.75 -59.91
CA PRO A 799 -6.74 -26.69 -58.86
C PRO A 799 -6.41 -28.10 -59.39
N VAL A 800 -5.24 -28.60 -59.00
CA VAL A 800 -4.74 -29.95 -59.33
C VAL A 800 -3.97 -30.53 -58.14
N PHE A 801 -3.85 -31.85 -58.09
CA PHE A 801 -2.90 -32.51 -57.18
C PHE A 801 -1.48 -32.45 -57.78
N GLY A 802 -0.52 -32.02 -56.98
CA GLY A 802 0.90 -32.11 -57.34
C GLY A 802 1.78 -32.33 -56.12
N ALA A 803 3.10 -32.41 -56.34
CA ALA A 803 4.08 -32.83 -55.35
C ALA A 803 3.96 -32.13 -53.96
N ALA A 804 3.72 -32.91 -52.90
CA ALA A 804 3.63 -32.40 -51.52
C ALA A 804 5.01 -32.15 -50.89
N VAL A 805 5.71 -31.10 -51.34
CA VAL A 805 7.05 -30.76 -50.86
C VAL A 805 7.05 -30.44 -49.36
N GLY A 806 8.01 -31.03 -48.63
CA GLY A 806 8.19 -30.82 -47.19
C GLY A 806 7.48 -31.84 -46.28
N ASP A 807 6.77 -32.82 -46.85
CA ASP A 807 6.23 -33.95 -46.08
C ASP A 807 7.39 -34.75 -45.45
N SER A 808 7.44 -34.77 -44.13
CA SER A 808 8.42 -35.54 -43.37
C SER A 808 7.79 -36.59 -42.45
N CYS A 809 6.46 -36.73 -42.48
CA CYS A 809 5.72 -37.58 -41.57
C CYS A 809 5.18 -38.85 -42.23
N SER A 810 4.92 -38.83 -43.54
CA SER A 810 4.18 -39.91 -44.20
C SER A 810 5.05 -41.13 -44.52
N LEU A 811 6.30 -40.93 -44.96
CA LEU A 811 7.15 -42.01 -45.48
C LEU A 811 7.34 -43.17 -44.48
N ALA A 812 7.57 -42.85 -43.21
CA ALA A 812 7.80 -43.86 -42.17
C ALA A 812 6.55 -44.69 -41.83
N ALA A 813 5.35 -44.18 -42.17
CA ALA A 813 4.07 -44.78 -41.83
C ALA A 813 3.36 -45.44 -43.03
N LEU A 814 3.98 -45.46 -44.22
CA LEU A 814 3.43 -46.14 -45.40
C LEU A 814 3.27 -47.66 -45.19
N GLY A 815 4.10 -48.26 -44.35
CA GLY A 815 4.04 -49.70 -44.05
C GLY A 815 4.57 -50.59 -45.17
N ASP A 816 4.15 -51.85 -45.17
CA ASP A 816 4.60 -52.88 -46.11
C ASP A 816 3.78 -52.87 -47.40
N VAL A 817 4.37 -53.39 -48.49
CA VAL A 817 3.65 -53.61 -49.74
C VAL A 817 2.61 -54.71 -49.57
N VAL A 818 1.39 -54.46 -50.03
CA VAL A 818 0.27 -55.43 -49.97
C VAL A 818 -0.26 -55.67 -51.37
N LEU A 819 -0.32 -56.95 -51.77
CA LEU A 819 -0.90 -57.37 -53.04
C LEU A 819 -2.28 -58.00 -52.84
N SER A 820 -3.23 -57.63 -53.70
CA SER A 820 -4.60 -58.17 -53.73
C SER A 820 -5.11 -58.30 -55.17
N GLY A 821 -6.34 -58.77 -55.34
CA GLY A 821 -7.02 -58.75 -56.65
C GLY A 821 -6.27 -59.52 -57.75
N PHE A 822 -5.62 -60.63 -57.39
CA PHE A 822 -4.85 -61.45 -58.32
C PHE A 822 -5.71 -61.99 -59.47
N THR A 823 -5.20 -61.88 -60.70
CA THR A 823 -5.84 -62.39 -61.93
C THR A 823 -4.81 -63.06 -62.85
N GLY A 824 -5.26 -64.00 -63.69
CA GLY A 824 -4.35 -64.80 -64.54
C GLY A 824 -3.72 -65.96 -63.76
N ASP A 825 -2.45 -66.26 -64.04
CA ASP A 825 -1.68 -67.31 -63.37
C ASP A 825 -0.94 -66.79 -62.12
N LEU A 826 -1.17 -65.53 -61.72
CA LEU A 826 -0.48 -64.91 -60.59
C LEU A 826 -1.20 -65.24 -59.27
N LEU A 827 -0.45 -65.63 -58.24
CA LEU A 827 -0.94 -65.95 -56.89
C LEU A 827 -0.06 -65.26 -55.84
N ALA A 828 -0.61 -65.05 -54.63
CA ALA A 828 0.13 -64.46 -53.52
C ALA A 828 1.41 -65.24 -53.16
N SER A 829 1.39 -66.57 -53.29
CA SER A 829 2.54 -67.45 -53.03
C SER A 829 3.71 -67.27 -54.01
N HIS A 830 3.53 -66.53 -55.10
CA HIS A 830 4.60 -66.24 -56.06
C HIS A 830 5.49 -65.07 -55.63
N PHE A 831 5.18 -64.42 -54.51
CA PHE A 831 5.93 -63.30 -53.96
C PHE A 831 6.47 -63.62 -52.55
N PRO A 832 7.58 -63.00 -52.11
CA PRO A 832 8.04 -63.08 -50.74
C PRO A 832 7.05 -62.44 -49.75
N THR A 833 7.33 -62.52 -48.45
CA THR A 833 6.56 -61.79 -47.42
C THR A 833 7.50 -60.84 -46.68
N PRO A 834 7.34 -59.51 -46.84
CA PRO A 834 6.38 -58.80 -47.68
C PRO A 834 6.62 -59.00 -49.19
N PRO A 835 5.58 -58.85 -50.04
CA PRO A 835 5.63 -59.13 -51.49
C PRO A 835 6.48 -58.16 -52.32
N GLY A 836 6.95 -57.07 -51.71
CA GLY A 836 7.82 -56.09 -52.33
C GLY A 836 8.48 -55.20 -51.28
N THR A 837 9.31 -54.28 -51.74
CA THR A 837 10.00 -53.30 -50.88
C THR A 837 9.73 -51.89 -51.35
N LEU A 838 9.69 -50.94 -50.42
CA LEU A 838 9.66 -49.51 -50.75
C LEU A 838 11.09 -49.00 -50.90
N ALA A 839 11.35 -48.28 -51.98
CA ALA A 839 12.52 -47.43 -52.09
C ALA A 839 12.08 -45.98 -52.26
N ALA A 840 12.43 -45.14 -51.29
CA ALA A 840 12.29 -43.70 -51.45
C ALA A 840 13.30 -43.20 -52.50
N ALA A 841 12.96 -42.15 -53.23
CA ALA A 841 13.95 -41.44 -54.03
C ALA A 841 15.07 -40.91 -53.10
N THR A 842 16.34 -40.94 -53.53
CA THR A 842 17.47 -40.51 -52.71
C THR A 842 17.49 -38.98 -52.54
N GLY A 843 17.33 -38.50 -51.30
CA GLY A 843 17.35 -37.08 -50.93
C GLY A 843 16.33 -36.75 -49.81
N THR A 844 16.60 -35.73 -48.99
CA THR A 844 15.71 -35.26 -47.91
C THR A 844 14.49 -34.50 -48.44
N PRO A 845 13.35 -34.56 -47.72
CA PRO A 845 12.22 -35.42 -48.05
C PRO A 845 11.64 -35.16 -49.46
N LEU A 846 11.57 -36.21 -50.28
CA LEU A 846 11.00 -36.15 -51.63
C LEU A 846 9.55 -36.69 -51.63
N PRO A 847 8.62 -36.06 -52.37
CA PRO A 847 7.21 -36.45 -52.45
C PRO A 847 6.96 -37.66 -53.38
N THR A 848 7.97 -38.51 -53.60
CA THR A 848 7.87 -39.64 -54.53
C THR A 848 8.85 -40.77 -54.16
N GLY A 849 8.52 -41.99 -54.57
CA GLY A 849 9.38 -43.16 -54.50
C GLY A 849 8.83 -44.27 -55.39
N VAL A 850 9.32 -45.48 -55.17
CA VAL A 850 8.94 -46.66 -55.96
C VAL A 850 8.61 -47.85 -55.04
N ILE A 851 7.57 -48.58 -55.42
CA ILE A 851 7.27 -49.92 -54.92
C ILE A 851 7.97 -50.90 -55.86
N HIS A 852 8.98 -51.59 -55.33
CA HIS A 852 9.71 -52.62 -56.05
C HIS A 852 9.06 -53.99 -55.82
N LEU A 853 8.54 -54.59 -56.88
CA LEU A 853 8.04 -55.96 -56.89
C LEU A 853 9.05 -56.88 -57.59
N PRO A 854 9.46 -58.00 -56.98
CA PRO A 854 10.34 -58.96 -57.64
C PRO A 854 9.63 -59.67 -58.81
N ALA A 855 10.41 -60.26 -59.72
CA ALA A 855 9.87 -61.04 -60.83
C ALA A 855 9.13 -62.29 -60.33
N PRO A 856 7.82 -62.45 -60.58
CA PRO A 856 7.09 -63.63 -60.13
C PRO A 856 7.32 -64.85 -61.04
N ASN A 857 7.86 -64.68 -62.26
CA ASN A 857 7.94 -65.71 -63.30
C ASN A 857 6.60 -66.31 -63.71
N HIS A 858 5.50 -65.64 -63.39
CA HIS A 858 4.13 -66.02 -63.72
C HIS A 858 3.40 -64.85 -64.39
N LYS A 859 2.52 -65.17 -65.34
CA LYS A 859 1.72 -64.17 -66.05
C LYS A 859 0.47 -63.79 -65.26
N GLY A 860 0.11 -62.52 -65.25
CA GLY A 860 -1.11 -62.05 -64.62
C GLY A 860 -0.99 -60.63 -64.09
N SER A 861 -1.97 -60.23 -63.29
CA SER A 861 -1.96 -58.94 -62.61
C SER A 861 -2.32 -59.07 -61.14
N ALA A 862 -1.82 -58.16 -60.33
CA ALA A 862 -2.26 -57.92 -58.96
C ALA A 862 -2.45 -56.41 -58.75
N LEU A 863 -3.23 -56.04 -57.73
CA LEU A 863 -3.31 -54.68 -57.22
C LEU A 863 -2.30 -54.52 -56.09
N ALA A 864 -1.40 -53.55 -56.22
CA ALA A 864 -0.47 -53.15 -55.18
C ALA A 864 -1.04 -51.98 -54.38
N SER A 865 -0.97 -52.08 -53.05
CA SER A 865 -1.33 -51.06 -52.07
C SER A 865 -0.30 -51.08 -50.94
N LEU A 866 -0.45 -50.21 -49.94
CA LEU A 866 0.46 -50.09 -48.80
C LEU A 866 -0.28 -50.31 -47.50
N SER A 867 0.28 -51.12 -46.59
CA SER A 867 -0.41 -51.55 -45.38
C SER A 867 -0.76 -50.40 -44.44
N GLY A 868 0.00 -49.30 -44.45
CA GLY A 868 -0.27 -48.10 -43.67
C GLY A 868 -1.51 -47.32 -44.11
N LEU A 869 -2.06 -47.60 -45.29
CA LEU A 869 -3.30 -47.01 -45.81
C LEU A 869 -4.48 -47.97 -45.73
N ASN A 870 -4.25 -49.23 -45.34
CA ASN A 870 -5.26 -50.27 -45.33
C ASN A 870 -5.83 -50.49 -43.92
N GLY A 871 -7.02 -51.09 -43.87
CA GLY A 871 -7.69 -51.49 -42.62
C GLY A 871 -8.71 -50.47 -42.11
N ALA A 872 -9.35 -50.81 -40.98
CA ALA A 872 -10.39 -49.96 -40.38
C ALA A 872 -9.83 -48.69 -39.70
N THR A 873 -8.55 -48.72 -39.33
CA THR A 873 -7.81 -47.61 -38.70
C THR A 873 -6.46 -47.46 -39.39
N PRO A 874 -6.43 -46.92 -40.63
CA PRO A 874 -5.19 -46.74 -41.36
C PRO A 874 -4.26 -45.78 -40.60
N ALA A 875 -2.95 -45.92 -40.79
CA ALA A 875 -1.93 -45.06 -40.18
C ALA A 875 -1.86 -43.67 -40.82
N LEU A 876 -2.27 -43.56 -42.10
CA LEU A 876 -2.23 -42.33 -42.89
C LEU A 876 -3.62 -42.01 -43.50
N PRO A 877 -4.70 -41.88 -42.69
CA PRO A 877 -6.05 -41.66 -43.20
C PRO A 877 -6.18 -40.37 -44.03
N TRP A 878 -5.32 -39.39 -43.80
CA TRP A 878 -5.28 -38.11 -44.54
C TRP A 878 -4.72 -38.21 -45.96
N LEU A 879 -4.22 -39.38 -46.38
CA LEU A 879 -3.73 -39.62 -47.74
C LEU A 879 -4.68 -40.52 -48.56
N LEU A 880 -5.83 -40.89 -48.00
CA LEU A 880 -6.90 -41.55 -48.73
C LEU A 880 -7.58 -40.59 -49.70
N PHE A 881 -8.12 -41.12 -50.78
CA PHE A 881 -8.79 -40.31 -51.80
C PHE A 881 -9.93 -41.11 -52.42
N ASP A 882 -11.01 -40.43 -52.81
CA ASP A 882 -12.14 -41.03 -53.51
C ASP A 882 -11.76 -41.30 -54.96
N TRP A 883 -11.19 -42.49 -55.21
CA TRP A 883 -10.66 -42.85 -56.52
C TRP A 883 -11.75 -43.28 -57.50
N ASN A 884 -12.92 -43.65 -56.99
CA ASN A 884 -14.00 -44.21 -57.79
C ASN A 884 -15.21 -43.27 -57.98
N GLY A 885 -15.24 -42.15 -57.24
CA GLY A 885 -16.25 -41.10 -57.30
C GLY A 885 -17.56 -41.44 -56.57
N ASP A 886 -17.53 -42.36 -55.60
CA ASP A 886 -18.72 -42.81 -54.85
C ASP A 886 -18.99 -42.02 -53.56
N GLY A 887 -18.15 -41.05 -53.24
CA GLY A 887 -18.24 -40.24 -52.03
C GLY A 887 -17.44 -40.78 -50.84
N THR A 888 -16.78 -41.93 -50.97
CA THR A 888 -15.96 -42.52 -49.92
C THR A 888 -14.48 -42.48 -50.29
N ALA A 889 -13.61 -42.13 -49.33
CA ALA A 889 -12.18 -42.12 -49.57
C ALA A 889 -11.57 -43.50 -49.32
N GLU A 890 -10.84 -44.04 -50.30
CA GLU A 890 -10.21 -45.35 -50.22
C GLU A 890 -8.69 -45.30 -50.35
N ALA A 891 -8.06 -46.42 -49.96
CA ALA A 891 -6.63 -46.61 -50.09
C ALA A 891 -6.25 -46.65 -51.58
N PRO A 892 -5.17 -45.98 -52.00
CA PRO A 892 -4.71 -46.06 -53.37
C PRO A 892 -4.26 -47.48 -53.68
N SER A 893 -4.62 -47.94 -54.87
CA SER A 893 -4.11 -49.18 -55.42
C SER A 893 -3.76 -49.02 -56.89
N ALA A 894 -2.73 -49.74 -57.32
CA ALA A 894 -2.26 -49.71 -58.70
C ALA A 894 -2.09 -51.12 -59.25
N ARG A 895 -2.39 -51.29 -60.53
CA ARG A 895 -2.24 -52.58 -61.20
C ARG A 895 -0.77 -52.84 -61.56
N ALA A 896 -0.20 -53.89 -60.99
CA ALA A 896 1.04 -54.50 -61.42
C ALA A 896 0.73 -55.62 -62.43
N THR A 897 1.23 -55.53 -63.67
CA THR A 897 0.99 -56.56 -64.70
C THR A 897 2.29 -57.20 -65.14
N PHE A 898 2.37 -58.52 -64.96
CA PHE A 898 3.50 -59.36 -65.36
C PHE A 898 3.10 -60.18 -66.57
N GLY A 899 3.75 -59.95 -67.71
CA GLY A 899 3.45 -60.59 -68.98
C GLY A 899 3.47 -59.62 -70.15
N VAL A 900 3.90 -60.10 -71.31
CA VAL A 900 3.83 -59.34 -72.57
C VAL A 900 2.37 -59.06 -72.91
N LEU A 901 1.99 -57.78 -72.99
CA LEU A 901 0.79 -57.36 -73.72
C LEU A 901 0.92 -57.91 -75.14
N SER A 902 0.24 -59.03 -75.44
CA SER A 902 0.11 -59.46 -76.82
C SER A 902 -0.44 -58.27 -77.59
N SER A 903 0.23 -57.85 -78.65
CA SER A 903 -0.31 -56.85 -79.56
C SER A 903 -1.71 -57.28 -80.01
N GLN A 904 -2.76 -56.75 -79.39
CA GLN A 904 -4.09 -56.85 -79.94
C GLN A 904 -4.29 -55.64 -80.84
N ARG A 905 -4.67 -55.94 -82.08
CA ARG A 905 -5.07 -55.05 -83.19
C ARG A 905 -5.40 -53.61 -82.76
N ALA A 906 -4.81 -52.66 -83.49
CA ALA A 906 -5.06 -51.21 -83.46
C ALA A 906 -6.36 -50.80 -82.73
N LEU A 907 -6.22 -50.37 -81.48
CA LEU A 907 -7.21 -49.57 -80.76
C LEU A 907 -7.01 -48.11 -81.18
N ILE A 908 -7.90 -47.60 -82.03
CA ILE A 908 -7.83 -46.22 -82.58
C ILE A 908 -8.44 -45.19 -81.62
N PHE A 909 -9.12 -45.62 -80.55
CA PHE A 909 -9.61 -44.70 -79.51
C PHE A 909 -9.79 -45.38 -78.15
N ARG A 910 -9.33 -44.70 -77.09
CA ARG A 910 -9.68 -45.00 -75.68
C ARG A 910 -10.23 -43.71 -75.08
N ARG A 911 -11.50 -43.71 -74.69
CA ARG A 911 -12.09 -42.61 -73.94
C ARG A 911 -11.73 -42.80 -72.47
N GLU A 912 -10.93 -41.90 -71.91
CA GLU A 912 -10.90 -41.73 -70.46
C GLU A 912 -12.27 -41.22 -70.03
N VAL A 913 -12.98 -42.02 -69.25
CA VAL A 913 -14.15 -41.55 -68.51
C VAL A 913 -13.61 -41.10 -67.17
N TYR A 914 -13.41 -39.79 -67.02
CA TYR A 914 -13.49 -39.18 -65.70
C TYR A 914 -14.89 -39.49 -65.17
N ARG A 915 -14.98 -40.21 -64.06
CA ARG A 915 -16.18 -40.21 -63.23
C ARG A 915 -15.96 -39.22 -62.11
#